data_AF-A0A016V2U4-F1
#
_entry.id   AF-A0A016V2U4-F1
#
_cell.length_a   1.000
_cell.length_b   1.000
_cell.length_c   1.000
_cell.angle_alpha   90.00
_cell.angle_beta   90.00
_cell.angle_gamma   90.00
#
_symmetry.space_group_name_H-M   'P 1'
#
loop_
_entity.id
_entity.type
_entity.pdbx_description
1 polymer ?
#
loop_
_entity_poly.entity_id
_entity_poly.type
_entity_poly.pdbx_seq_one_letter_code
_entity_poly.pdbx_strand_id
1 'polypeptide(L)'
;MGHRHRRPLWADGAKAVFLGIGMPDPKKVDVFDGLTQSHGFYTSKDFLPIIAAASKPGMCGCSRTPLPSMKGRVIVLGAGDTAFDCATSALRAGASRVTVVFRKGFTGIRAVPEEMEAAREEKCEFMPFCTPKAVNIKDGKIVSVQFVKTEQDLSGNWYEDEEQMITLKADYVISAFGSTLLDEDVISAMSPVKMNKWGAPEVDRTTQTTSVPWVFAGGDVAGVAETTVESVNDGKLAAWSIHRYIQSLHGNDVGTTPKLPMFYSPIDEVDISVEMCGVKFENPFGLASAPPTTSGPMCRRAFEQGWGFILTKTFGLDKDLVTNVSPRIVRGSTSGPIYGPNQGSFLNIELISEKSAAYWLQCIKELKHDFPTKIVIASIMCTYNKEDWVLLAKQCEDAGADILELNLSCPHGMGEKGMGLACGQDPDIVRTICSWIKQTVKIPFFPKMTPNITDIRAIAAAAKEGGADGVTATNTVSGLMHMKADGTAWPAIGKEKRTTYGGMSGSAIRPIALKAVSAIANQLRGFPIMATGGIESAETGLAFLNAGASVLQVCSAVQNQDFSVVEDYCTGLRALLYLRAAKSLKDWDGQSPPVEKHQKGKPLLLKDVGLPHFGNYRGARTKLEKDTLAKSGPVPVESVFATRPDMSVSDVPTVKDVIGTALPRIGPYVTLDNQQQKVALIDDDMCINCGKCYMTCNDSGYQAISFSRDTHQPKVNEDDCTGCTLCYSVCPIPECIQMVPRTGAWKPPKRGVLPQFEPGTPKVVRVDTQGYPIIDEN
;
A
#
# COMPACT_ATOMS: atom_id res chain seq x y z
N MET A 1 2.33 56.06 14.11
CA MET A 1 3.64 55.44 14.42
C MET A 1 4.34 55.20 13.10
N GLY A 2 5.59 55.64 12.97
CA GLY A 2 6.23 55.96 11.69
C GLY A 2 6.39 54.80 10.70
N HIS A 3 6.31 55.15 9.41
CA HIS A 3 6.77 54.34 8.27
C HIS A 3 8.22 53.90 8.51
N ARG A 4 8.42 52.69 9.04
CA ARG A 4 9.70 52.01 8.87
C ARG A 4 9.80 51.73 7.38
N HIS A 5 10.66 52.47 6.67
CA HIS A 5 11.13 52.10 5.34
C HIS A 5 11.60 50.64 5.42
N ARG A 6 10.77 49.70 4.96
CA ARG A 6 11.15 48.28 4.89
C ARG A 6 12.20 48.20 3.80
N ARG A 7 13.44 47.96 4.21
CA ARG A 7 14.55 47.74 3.30
C ARG A 7 14.20 46.56 2.38
N PRO A 8 14.32 46.69 1.06
CA PRO A 8 13.91 45.63 0.16
C PRO A 8 14.85 44.43 0.29
N LEU A 9 14.33 43.20 0.16
CA LEU A 9 15.06 41.96 0.45
C LEU A 9 16.37 41.80 -0.34
N TRP A 10 16.46 42.36 -1.55
CA TRP A 10 17.70 42.37 -2.34
C TRP A 10 18.82 43.17 -1.65
N ALA A 11 18.49 44.24 -0.92
CA ALA A 11 19.46 45.05 -0.18
C ALA A 11 19.99 44.32 1.08
N ASP A 12 19.29 43.27 1.51
CA ASP A 12 19.72 42.35 2.57
C ASP A 12 20.37 41.07 2.00
N GLY A 13 20.63 41.04 0.69
CA GLY A 13 21.40 39.98 0.03
C GLY A 13 20.59 38.80 -0.50
N ALA A 14 19.25 38.83 -0.42
CA ALA A 14 18.41 37.80 -1.01
C ALA A 14 18.62 37.73 -2.53
N LYS A 15 18.85 36.52 -3.04
CA LYS A 15 19.09 36.28 -4.47
C LYS A 15 17.81 35.97 -5.25
N ALA A 16 16.82 35.38 -4.60
CA ALA A 16 15.50 35.11 -5.19
C ALA A 16 14.42 35.22 -4.09
N VAL A 17 13.18 35.50 -4.49
CA VAL A 17 12.01 35.61 -3.62
C VAL A 17 10.83 34.82 -4.22
N PHE A 18 10.12 34.07 -3.40
CA PHE A 18 8.87 33.41 -3.76
C PHE A 18 7.70 34.04 -2.99
N LEU A 19 6.69 34.54 -3.71
CA LEU A 19 5.47 35.11 -3.18
C LEU A 19 4.40 34.01 -3.07
N GLY A 20 4.20 33.50 -1.86
CA GLY A 20 3.21 32.46 -1.54
C GLY A 20 2.26 32.89 -0.41
N ILE A 21 1.84 34.16 -0.41
CA ILE A 21 1.04 34.76 0.69
C ILE A 21 -0.46 34.42 0.61
N GLY A 22 -0.88 33.79 -0.48
CA GLY A 22 -2.30 33.54 -0.78
C GLY A 22 -3.11 34.82 -1.02
N MET A 23 -4.42 34.74 -0.81
CA MET A 23 -5.35 35.88 -0.88
C MET A 23 -5.83 36.23 0.54
N PRO A 24 -5.20 37.23 1.21
CA PRO A 24 -5.40 37.46 2.63
C PRO A 24 -6.76 38.08 2.96
N ASP A 25 -7.31 38.91 2.07
CA ASP A 25 -8.48 39.73 2.35
C ASP A 25 -9.79 39.03 1.95
N PRO A 26 -10.89 39.18 2.70
CA PRO A 26 -12.20 38.71 2.27
C PRO A 26 -12.77 39.59 1.14
N LYS A 27 -13.52 38.99 0.21
CA LYS A 27 -14.33 39.77 -0.74
C LYS A 27 -15.47 40.47 0.00
N LYS A 28 -15.47 41.80 -0.02
CA LYS A 28 -16.50 42.67 0.58
C LYS A 28 -17.62 42.96 -0.42
N VAL A 29 -18.83 43.21 0.11
CA VAL A 29 -20.02 43.57 -0.67
C VAL A 29 -20.77 44.64 0.11
N ASP A 30 -21.16 45.71 -0.58
CA ASP A 30 -21.68 46.96 -0.02
C ASP A 30 -22.87 46.76 0.93
N VAL A 31 -23.71 45.75 0.69
CA VAL A 31 -24.87 45.42 1.54
C VAL A 31 -24.50 45.08 2.99
N PHE A 32 -23.24 44.75 3.25
CA PHE A 32 -22.74 44.40 4.58
C PHE A 32 -21.84 45.48 5.20
N ASP A 33 -21.71 46.64 4.56
CA ASP A 33 -20.87 47.72 5.06
C ASP A 33 -21.34 48.20 6.45
N GLY A 34 -20.38 48.39 7.35
CA GLY A 34 -20.64 48.77 8.75
C GLY A 34 -21.11 47.64 9.67
N LEU A 35 -21.41 46.44 9.14
CA LEU A 35 -21.71 45.28 9.96
C LEU A 35 -20.45 44.69 10.60
N THR A 36 -20.61 44.14 11.80
CA THR A 36 -19.50 43.60 12.60
C THR A 36 -19.94 42.32 13.31
N GLN A 37 -18.99 41.62 13.93
CA GLN A 37 -19.25 40.43 14.73
C GLN A 37 -20.23 40.69 15.89
N SER A 38 -20.27 41.91 16.45
CA SER A 38 -21.22 42.27 17.50
C SER A 38 -22.67 42.26 17.00
N HIS A 39 -22.90 42.52 15.71
CA HIS A 39 -24.22 42.43 15.08
C HIS A 39 -24.63 40.97 14.77
N GLY A 40 -23.66 40.06 14.67
CA GLY A 40 -23.85 38.68 14.20
C GLY A 40 -23.34 38.45 12.76
N PHE A 41 -22.63 39.41 12.18
CA PHE A 41 -22.04 39.29 10.84
C PHE A 41 -20.59 38.85 10.89
N TYR A 42 -20.22 37.92 10.01
CA TYR A 42 -18.85 37.47 9.81
C TYR A 42 -18.54 37.37 8.32
N THR A 43 -17.30 37.61 7.93
CA THR A 43 -16.76 37.02 6.70
C THR A 43 -16.18 35.65 7.01
N SER A 44 -15.95 34.82 5.99
CA SER A 44 -15.25 33.54 6.18
C SER A 44 -13.83 33.72 6.74
N LYS A 45 -13.16 34.83 6.42
CA LYS A 45 -11.84 35.21 6.96
C LYS A 45 -11.89 35.69 8.41
N ASP A 46 -13.07 35.98 8.96
CA ASP A 46 -13.27 36.17 10.40
C ASP A 46 -13.64 34.83 11.08
N PHE A 47 -14.65 34.15 10.53
CA PHE A 47 -15.31 33.03 11.20
C PHE A 47 -14.43 31.77 11.28
N LEU A 48 -13.89 31.31 10.15
CA LEU A 48 -13.13 30.06 10.10
C LEU A 48 -11.85 30.11 10.95
N PRO A 49 -11.07 31.22 10.99
CA PRO A 49 -9.93 31.33 11.89
C PRO A 49 -10.30 31.23 13.38
N ILE A 50 -11.44 31.78 13.79
CA ILE A 50 -11.93 31.66 15.18
C ILE A 50 -12.26 30.20 15.50
N ILE A 51 -12.97 29.51 14.60
CA ILE A 51 -13.28 28.08 14.75
C ILE A 51 -11.98 27.27 14.80
N ALA A 52 -11.03 27.54 13.91
CA ALA A 52 -9.74 26.84 13.85
C ALA A 52 -8.93 27.02 15.14
N ALA A 53 -8.81 28.25 15.64
CA ALA A 53 -8.11 28.55 16.89
C ALA A 53 -8.73 27.84 18.10
N ALA A 54 -10.05 27.67 18.12
CA ALA A 54 -10.76 26.94 19.17
C ALA A 54 -10.69 25.41 19.03
N SER A 55 -10.51 24.90 17.79
CA SER A 55 -10.64 23.47 17.47
C SER A 55 -9.33 22.73 17.22
N LYS A 56 -8.23 23.43 16.92
CA LYS A 56 -6.94 22.84 16.54
C LYS A 56 -5.87 23.09 17.61
N PRO A 57 -5.64 22.15 18.54
CA PRO A 57 -4.60 22.31 19.55
C PRO A 57 -3.21 22.52 18.92
N GLY A 58 -2.41 23.41 19.50
CA GLY A 58 -1.08 23.76 18.99
C GLY A 58 -1.07 24.84 17.88
N MET A 59 -2.23 25.28 17.38
CA MET A 59 -2.29 26.34 16.35
C MET A 59 -2.05 27.75 16.91
N CYS A 60 -2.54 28.06 18.11
CA CYS A 60 -2.38 29.37 18.77
C CYS A 60 -1.56 29.22 20.06
N GLY A 61 -0.64 30.15 20.33
CA GLY A 61 0.07 30.24 21.61
C GLY A 61 -0.76 30.86 22.75
N CYS A 62 -2.02 31.23 22.46
CA CYS A 62 -2.98 31.73 23.43
C CYS A 62 -3.56 30.59 24.28
N SER A 63 -3.96 30.90 25.52
CA SER A 63 -4.79 30.00 26.33
C SER A 63 -6.06 29.63 25.54
N ARG A 64 -6.45 28.34 25.58
CA ARG A 64 -7.55 27.73 24.82
C ARG A 64 -8.70 28.71 24.50
N THR A 65 -8.78 29.14 23.24
CA THR A 65 -9.87 29.99 22.76
C THR A 65 -11.19 29.21 22.83
N PRO A 66 -12.24 29.74 23.48
CA PRO A 66 -13.54 29.06 23.51
C PRO A 66 -14.15 29.04 22.11
N LEU A 67 -14.88 27.97 21.80
CA LEU A 67 -15.66 27.90 20.57
C LEU A 67 -16.72 29.02 20.56
N PRO A 68 -16.89 29.77 19.46
CA PRO A 68 -17.91 30.81 19.38
C PRO A 68 -19.30 30.18 19.56
N SER A 69 -20.19 30.87 20.29
CA SER A 69 -21.56 30.40 20.52
C SER A 69 -22.51 31.05 19.53
N MET A 70 -22.91 30.29 18.51
CA MET A 70 -23.85 30.76 17.48
C MET A 70 -25.24 30.15 17.69
N LYS A 71 -25.94 30.57 18.75
CA LYS A 71 -27.30 30.07 19.03
C LYS A 71 -28.31 30.75 18.11
N GLY A 72 -28.89 30.00 17.16
CA GLY A 72 -29.92 30.50 16.26
C GLY A 72 -29.75 30.02 14.83
N ARG A 73 -30.37 30.75 13.90
CA ARG A 73 -30.32 30.48 12.46
C ARG A 73 -29.14 31.22 11.84
N VAL A 74 -28.34 30.48 11.07
CA VAL A 74 -27.18 31.02 10.36
C VAL A 74 -27.45 30.97 8.86
N ILE A 75 -27.26 32.11 8.20
CA ILE A 75 -27.19 32.18 6.74
C ILE A 75 -25.73 32.18 6.33
N VAL A 76 -25.35 31.29 5.41
CA VAL A 76 -24.04 31.30 4.77
C VAL A 76 -24.19 31.68 3.31
N LEU A 77 -23.45 32.68 2.86
CA LEU A 77 -23.57 33.24 1.51
C LEU A 77 -22.42 32.78 0.63
N GLY A 78 -22.72 31.94 -0.36
CA GLY A 78 -21.70 31.39 -1.27
C GLY A 78 -22.00 29.95 -1.67
N ALA A 79 -21.21 29.45 -2.63
CA ALA A 79 -21.34 28.09 -3.17
C ALA A 79 -19.99 27.49 -3.59
N GLY A 80 -18.89 27.91 -2.95
CA GLY A 80 -17.58 27.24 -3.06
C GLY A 80 -17.23 26.58 -1.73
N ASP A 81 -16.08 25.91 -1.67
CA ASP A 81 -15.62 25.13 -0.49
C ASP A 81 -15.74 25.93 0.81
N THR A 82 -15.28 27.18 0.80
CA THR A 82 -15.37 28.10 1.94
C THR A 82 -16.78 28.23 2.51
N ALA A 83 -17.83 28.19 1.67
CA ALA A 83 -19.21 28.32 2.13
C ALA A 83 -19.68 27.04 2.83
N PHE A 84 -19.32 25.87 2.32
CA PHE A 84 -19.71 24.59 2.92
C PHE A 84 -18.93 24.31 4.22
N ASP A 85 -17.64 24.68 4.27
CA ASP A 85 -16.85 24.71 5.50
C ASP A 85 -17.46 25.63 6.56
N CYS A 86 -17.90 26.84 6.16
CA CYS A 86 -18.58 27.76 7.08
C CYS A 86 -19.91 27.16 7.58
N ALA A 87 -20.65 26.46 6.72
CA ALA A 87 -21.93 25.88 7.07
C ALA A 87 -21.80 24.75 8.10
N THR A 88 -20.90 23.78 7.85
CA THR A 88 -20.65 22.66 8.78
C THR A 88 -19.99 23.13 10.08
N SER A 89 -19.11 24.14 10.01
CA SER A 89 -18.49 24.76 11.19
C SER A 89 -19.50 25.53 12.05
N ALA A 90 -20.49 26.18 11.45
CA ALA A 90 -21.57 26.85 12.19
C ALA A 90 -22.38 25.86 13.04
N LEU A 91 -22.60 24.63 12.56
CA LEU A 91 -23.23 23.57 13.35
C LEU A 91 -22.39 23.20 14.59
N ARG A 92 -21.06 23.14 14.47
CA ARG A 92 -20.17 22.92 15.64
C ARG A 92 -20.24 24.08 16.63
N ALA A 93 -20.38 25.32 16.14
CA ALA A 93 -20.57 26.52 16.96
C ALA A 93 -21.95 26.59 17.67
N GLY A 94 -22.83 25.61 17.43
CA GLY A 94 -24.13 25.48 18.09
C GLY A 94 -25.31 26.10 17.35
N ALA A 95 -25.17 26.34 16.03
CA ALA A 95 -26.28 26.75 15.18
C ALA A 95 -27.42 25.73 15.25
N SER A 96 -28.67 26.22 15.38
CA SER A 96 -29.85 25.35 15.38
C SER A 96 -30.31 24.99 13.97
N ARG A 97 -29.96 25.83 12.99
CA ARG A 97 -30.26 25.65 11.56
C ARG A 97 -29.29 26.48 10.74
N VAL A 98 -28.81 25.91 9.64
CA VAL A 98 -27.91 26.58 8.69
C VAL A 98 -28.54 26.53 7.31
N THR A 99 -28.59 27.68 6.64
CA THR A 99 -29.06 27.81 5.25
C THR A 99 -27.94 28.39 4.40
N VAL A 100 -27.48 27.62 3.42
CA VAL A 100 -26.51 28.05 2.42
C VAL A 100 -27.27 28.68 1.25
N VAL A 101 -26.99 29.95 1.00
CA VAL A 101 -27.70 30.77 0.01
C VAL A 101 -26.73 31.18 -1.08
N PHE A 102 -27.15 31.04 -2.33
CA PHE A 102 -26.31 31.34 -3.48
C PHE A 102 -27.08 31.90 -4.67
N ARG A 103 -26.44 32.81 -5.40
CA ARG A 103 -27.03 33.60 -6.50
C ARG A 103 -27.28 32.86 -7.81
N LYS A 104 -27.06 31.55 -7.85
CA LYS A 104 -27.24 30.71 -9.04
C LYS A 104 -28.03 29.45 -8.68
N GLY A 105 -28.29 28.59 -9.64
CA GLY A 105 -28.86 27.26 -9.40
C GLY A 105 -27.84 26.30 -8.75
N PHE A 106 -28.30 25.11 -8.37
CA PHE A 106 -27.44 24.03 -7.86
C PHE A 106 -26.34 23.62 -8.84
N THR A 107 -26.59 23.72 -10.15
CA THR A 107 -25.57 23.49 -11.20
C THR A 107 -24.48 24.57 -11.22
N GLY A 108 -24.67 25.68 -10.50
CA GLY A 108 -23.69 26.76 -10.33
C GLY A 108 -22.85 26.64 -9.06
N ILE A 109 -22.98 25.55 -8.29
CA ILE A 109 -22.09 25.24 -7.17
C ILE A 109 -20.68 24.99 -7.72
N ARG A 110 -19.69 25.64 -7.12
CA ARG A 110 -18.27 25.54 -7.49
C ARG A 110 -17.53 24.46 -6.71
N ALA A 111 -17.98 24.18 -5.49
CA ALA A 111 -17.42 23.08 -4.70
C ALA A 111 -17.69 21.74 -5.38
N VAL A 112 -16.80 20.78 -5.14
CA VAL A 112 -17.00 19.40 -5.60
C VAL A 112 -18.21 18.76 -4.90
N PRO A 113 -18.88 17.77 -5.52
CA PRO A 113 -20.08 17.15 -4.94
C PRO A 113 -19.87 16.59 -3.53
N GLU A 114 -18.69 16.07 -3.22
CA GLU A 114 -18.34 15.48 -1.93
C GLU A 114 -18.37 16.52 -0.79
N GLU A 115 -17.98 17.77 -1.09
CA GLU A 115 -17.98 18.88 -0.13
C GLU A 115 -19.41 19.36 0.17
N MET A 116 -20.24 19.46 -0.87
CA MET A 116 -21.67 19.75 -0.71
C MET A 116 -22.39 18.63 0.06
N GLU A 117 -22.02 17.37 -0.19
CA GLU A 117 -22.64 16.21 0.45
C GLU A 117 -22.49 16.25 1.97
N ALA A 118 -21.33 16.65 2.49
CA ALA A 118 -21.12 16.78 3.93
C ALA A 118 -22.12 17.74 4.58
N ALA A 119 -22.34 18.92 3.99
CA ALA A 119 -23.34 19.87 4.48
C ALA A 119 -24.78 19.31 4.36
N ARG A 120 -25.06 18.56 3.30
CA ARG A 120 -26.38 17.93 3.05
C ARG A 120 -26.68 16.82 4.07
N GLU A 121 -25.73 15.94 4.35
CA GLU A 121 -25.86 14.86 5.34
C GLU A 121 -26.16 15.43 6.73
N GLU A 122 -25.54 16.56 7.06
CA GLU A 122 -25.74 17.31 8.31
C GLU A 122 -26.98 18.22 8.31
N LYS A 123 -27.85 18.11 7.29
CA LYS A 123 -29.13 18.80 7.21
C LYS A 123 -29.03 20.32 7.09
N CYS A 124 -27.94 20.83 6.51
CA CYS A 124 -27.94 22.20 6.00
C CYS A 124 -28.98 22.34 4.89
N GLU A 125 -29.63 23.49 4.83
CA GLU A 125 -30.56 23.82 3.77
C GLU A 125 -29.87 24.62 2.66
N PHE A 126 -30.42 24.54 1.46
CA PHE A 126 -29.84 25.20 0.28
C PHE A 126 -30.90 26.07 -0.36
N MET A 127 -30.61 27.37 -0.50
CA MET A 127 -31.48 28.35 -1.14
C MET A 127 -30.78 28.91 -2.39
N PRO A 128 -31.00 28.30 -3.57
CA PRO A 128 -30.44 28.79 -4.82
C PRO A 128 -31.15 30.08 -5.27
N PHE A 129 -30.62 30.68 -6.33
CA PHE A 129 -31.22 31.79 -7.05
C PHE A 129 -31.52 33.04 -6.19
N CYS A 130 -30.65 33.36 -5.23
CA CYS A 130 -30.87 34.48 -4.31
C CYS A 130 -29.64 35.38 -4.17
N THR A 131 -29.82 36.70 -4.33
CA THR A 131 -28.81 37.73 -4.06
C THR A 131 -29.25 38.60 -2.87
N PRO A 132 -28.39 38.85 -1.87
CA PRO A 132 -28.75 39.69 -0.72
C PRO A 132 -28.86 41.17 -1.09
N LYS A 133 -29.89 41.86 -0.58
CA LYS A 133 -30.18 43.29 -0.82
C LYS A 133 -30.17 44.15 0.42
N ALA A 134 -30.58 43.60 1.57
CA ALA A 134 -30.57 44.34 2.83
C ALA A 134 -30.42 43.39 4.02
N VAL A 135 -29.76 43.86 5.07
CA VAL A 135 -29.71 43.18 6.38
C VAL A 135 -30.53 43.97 7.37
N ASN A 136 -31.57 43.34 7.92
CA ASN A 136 -32.43 43.97 8.91
C ASN A 136 -31.83 43.78 10.31
N ILE A 137 -31.60 44.90 11.01
CA ILE A 137 -31.07 44.93 12.36
C ILE A 137 -32.15 45.41 13.32
N LYS A 138 -32.27 44.74 14.46
CA LYS A 138 -33.09 45.19 15.59
C LYS A 138 -32.28 45.05 16.87
N ASP A 139 -32.30 46.08 17.72
CA ASP A 139 -31.59 46.10 19.00
C ASP A 139 -30.08 45.77 18.86
N GLY A 140 -29.46 46.24 17.76
CA GLY A 140 -28.06 46.00 17.44
C GLY A 140 -27.73 44.56 16.98
N LYS A 141 -28.74 43.73 16.68
CA LYS A 141 -28.57 42.34 16.21
C LYS A 141 -29.27 42.09 14.88
N ILE A 142 -28.70 41.24 14.05
CA ILE A 142 -29.35 40.78 12.82
C ILE A 142 -30.59 39.96 13.19
N VAL A 143 -31.70 40.22 12.50
CA VAL A 143 -32.96 39.46 12.67
C VAL A 143 -33.46 38.81 11.37
N SER A 144 -33.04 39.33 10.22
CA SER A 144 -33.31 38.76 8.90
C SER A 144 -32.43 39.37 7.81
N VAL A 145 -32.35 38.67 6.68
CA VAL A 145 -31.72 39.16 5.44
C VAL A 145 -32.79 39.16 4.34
N GLN A 146 -32.87 40.26 3.61
CA GLN A 146 -33.71 40.38 2.42
C GLN A 146 -32.89 40.02 1.19
N PHE A 147 -33.48 39.19 0.34
CA PHE A 147 -32.95 38.75 -0.92
C PHE A 147 -33.90 39.13 -2.05
N VAL A 148 -33.35 39.26 -3.25
CA VAL A 148 -34.13 39.20 -4.49
C VAL A 148 -33.80 37.92 -5.22
N LYS A 149 -34.77 37.42 -5.99
CA LYS A 149 -34.56 36.27 -6.85
C LYS A 149 -33.60 36.65 -7.98
N THR A 150 -32.74 35.71 -8.35
CA THR A 150 -31.88 35.82 -9.54
C THR A 150 -32.30 34.80 -10.57
N GLU A 151 -32.35 35.18 -11.84
CA GLU A 151 -32.69 34.27 -12.94
C GLU A 151 -31.67 34.40 -14.08
N GLN A 152 -31.63 33.38 -14.93
CA GLN A 152 -30.79 33.38 -16.12
C GLN A 152 -31.70 33.52 -17.35
N ASP A 153 -31.45 34.53 -18.17
CA ASP A 153 -32.17 34.71 -19.43
C ASP A 153 -31.77 33.65 -20.48
N LEU A 154 -32.47 33.62 -21.61
CA LEU A 154 -32.17 32.70 -22.72
C LEU A 154 -30.78 32.92 -23.35
N SER A 155 -30.16 34.08 -23.12
CA SER A 155 -28.82 34.43 -23.59
C SER A 155 -27.74 34.03 -22.59
N GLY A 156 -28.11 33.48 -21.43
CA GLY A 156 -27.19 33.08 -20.38
C GLY A 156 -26.81 34.20 -19.41
N ASN A 157 -27.37 35.40 -19.53
CA ASN A 157 -27.10 36.51 -18.61
C ASN A 157 -27.91 36.33 -17.33
N TRP A 158 -27.27 36.65 -16.21
CA TRP A 158 -27.91 36.62 -14.90
C TRP A 158 -28.49 38.00 -14.58
N TYR A 159 -29.76 38.06 -14.20
CA TYR A 159 -30.42 39.28 -13.75
C TYR A 159 -31.09 39.08 -12.39
N GLU A 160 -31.34 40.20 -11.71
CA GLU A 160 -32.01 40.26 -10.41
C GLU A 160 -33.44 40.75 -10.63
N ASP A 161 -34.41 40.02 -10.07
CA ASP A 161 -35.82 40.39 -10.13
C ASP A 161 -36.20 41.10 -8.82
N GLU A 162 -36.21 42.43 -8.87
CA GLU A 162 -36.52 43.31 -7.74
C GLU A 162 -37.97 43.18 -7.25
N GLU A 163 -38.89 42.64 -8.06
CA GLU A 163 -40.28 42.40 -7.65
C GLU A 163 -40.42 41.12 -6.81
N GLN A 164 -39.51 40.17 -6.99
CA GLN A 164 -39.49 38.89 -6.27
C GLN A 164 -38.56 38.93 -5.05
N MET A 165 -39.03 39.57 -3.97
CA MET A 165 -38.31 39.65 -2.70
C MET A 165 -38.60 38.49 -1.75
N ILE A 166 -37.55 38.00 -1.08
CA ILE A 166 -37.60 36.94 -0.07
C ILE A 166 -36.90 37.45 1.19
N THR A 167 -37.59 37.44 2.34
CA THR A 167 -36.97 37.76 3.63
C THR A 167 -36.77 36.49 4.44
N LEU A 168 -35.51 36.11 4.69
CA LEU A 168 -35.17 34.96 5.51
C LEU A 168 -34.74 35.43 6.91
N LYS A 169 -35.40 34.90 7.95
CA LYS A 169 -35.03 35.20 9.33
C LYS A 169 -33.69 34.54 9.67
N ALA A 170 -32.80 35.31 10.27
CA ALA A 170 -31.46 34.88 10.63
C ALA A 170 -30.97 35.65 11.84
N ASP A 171 -30.14 35.00 12.65
CA ASP A 171 -29.49 35.60 13.82
C ASP A 171 -28.01 35.88 13.51
N TYR A 172 -27.44 35.15 12.54
CA TYR A 172 -26.08 35.33 12.05
C TYR A 172 -26.01 35.22 10.53
N VAL A 173 -25.05 35.94 9.96
CA VAL A 173 -24.74 35.91 8.52
C VAL A 173 -23.24 35.72 8.34
N ILE A 174 -22.86 34.74 7.51
CA ILE A 174 -21.46 34.47 7.15
C ILE A 174 -21.30 34.69 5.65
N SER A 175 -20.51 35.70 5.26
CA SER A 175 -20.15 35.96 3.87
C SER A 175 -18.96 35.08 3.45
N ALA A 176 -19.18 34.19 2.48
CA ALA A 176 -18.19 33.24 1.97
C ALA A 176 -18.01 33.39 0.44
N PHE A 177 -17.97 34.63 -0.06
CA PHE A 177 -17.80 34.92 -1.49
C PHE A 177 -16.37 34.70 -2.02
N GLY A 178 -15.43 34.35 -1.15
CA GLY A 178 -14.03 34.09 -1.46
C GLY A 178 -13.12 35.18 -0.93
N SER A 179 -11.89 35.19 -1.44
CA SER A 179 -10.82 36.07 -0.96
C SER A 179 -10.15 36.80 -2.12
N THR A 180 -9.40 37.85 -1.78
CA THR A 180 -8.76 38.77 -2.69
C THR A 180 -7.52 39.39 -2.03
N LEU A 181 -6.84 40.28 -2.73
CA LEU A 181 -5.76 41.11 -2.23
C LEU A 181 -6.15 42.59 -2.37
N LEU A 182 -6.28 43.29 -1.24
CA LEU A 182 -6.72 44.69 -1.17
C LEU A 182 -5.79 45.57 -0.34
N ASP A 183 -5.02 45.00 0.58
CA ASP A 183 -4.08 45.75 1.43
C ASP A 183 -3.02 46.48 0.58
N GLU A 184 -3.09 47.82 0.56
CA GLU A 184 -2.21 48.68 -0.23
C GLU A 184 -0.74 48.59 0.19
N ASP A 185 -0.47 48.37 1.48
CA ASP A 185 0.90 48.22 1.99
C ASP A 185 1.50 46.89 1.49
N VAL A 186 0.70 45.82 1.44
CA VAL A 186 1.11 44.52 0.89
C VAL A 186 1.35 44.61 -0.63
N ILE A 187 0.44 45.27 -1.36
CA ILE A 187 0.58 45.49 -2.81
C ILE A 187 1.84 46.33 -3.09
N SER A 188 2.03 47.42 -2.34
CA SER A 188 3.20 48.29 -2.48
C SER A 188 4.51 47.55 -2.17
N ALA A 189 4.49 46.59 -1.24
CA ALA A 189 5.67 45.79 -0.90
C ALA A 189 6.13 44.86 -2.02
N MET A 190 5.27 44.54 -2.99
CA MET A 190 5.61 43.73 -4.16
C MET A 190 6.15 44.53 -5.34
N SER A 191 6.13 45.87 -5.27
CA SER A 191 6.65 46.73 -6.34
C SER A 191 8.14 46.41 -6.63
N PRO A 192 8.58 46.32 -7.92
CA PRO A 192 7.86 46.68 -9.14
C PRO A 192 7.22 45.49 -9.90
N VAL A 193 6.77 44.44 -9.20
CA VAL A 193 6.04 43.33 -9.85
C VAL A 193 4.77 43.84 -10.51
N LYS A 194 4.57 43.50 -11.79
CA LYS A 194 3.35 43.84 -12.54
C LYS A 194 2.17 43.06 -11.99
N MET A 195 1.05 43.76 -11.81
CA MET A 195 -0.23 43.16 -11.44
C MET A 195 -1.08 42.98 -12.70
N ASN A 196 -1.83 41.88 -12.75
CA ASN A 196 -2.80 41.61 -13.80
C ASN A 196 -4.12 42.36 -13.54
N LYS A 197 -5.06 42.25 -14.49
CA LYS A 197 -6.38 42.92 -14.42
C LYS A 197 -7.26 42.51 -13.22
N TRP A 198 -6.90 41.44 -12.52
CA TRP A 198 -7.62 40.92 -11.36
C TRP A 198 -6.97 41.32 -10.03
N GLY A 199 -5.94 42.18 -10.05
CA GLY A 199 -5.26 42.64 -8.84
C GLY A 199 -4.28 41.62 -8.23
N ALA A 200 -3.86 40.63 -9.01
CA ALA A 200 -2.89 39.62 -8.61
C ALA A 200 -1.56 39.77 -9.38
N PRO A 201 -0.40 39.36 -8.83
CA PRO A 201 0.85 39.30 -9.58
C PRO A 201 0.71 38.58 -10.92
N GLU A 202 1.23 39.19 -11.98
CA GLU A 202 1.35 38.55 -13.29
C GLU A 202 2.51 37.55 -13.26
N VAL A 203 2.21 36.28 -13.57
CA VAL A 203 3.20 35.19 -13.62
C VAL A 203 3.18 34.47 -14.95
N ASP A 204 4.36 34.01 -15.37
CA ASP A 204 4.49 33.00 -16.41
C ASP A 204 4.03 31.64 -15.86
N ARG A 205 3.02 31.03 -16.48
CA ARG A 205 2.37 29.81 -15.95
C ARG A 205 3.24 28.55 -16.01
N THR A 206 4.33 28.56 -16.77
CA THR A 206 5.23 27.41 -16.90
C THR A 206 6.39 27.49 -15.91
N THR A 207 6.83 28.70 -15.59
CA THR A 207 8.02 28.96 -14.77
C THR A 207 7.69 29.59 -13.42
N GLN A 208 6.49 30.12 -13.23
CA GLN A 208 6.06 30.89 -12.06
C GLN A 208 6.88 32.17 -11.83
N THR A 209 7.56 32.65 -12.87
CA THR A 209 8.36 33.87 -12.84
C THR A 209 7.46 35.09 -12.99
N THR A 210 7.72 36.16 -12.25
CA THR A 210 7.01 37.44 -12.42
C THR A 210 7.70 38.34 -13.47
N SER A 211 7.20 39.58 -13.65
CA SER A 211 7.91 40.60 -14.43
C SER A 211 9.29 40.98 -13.90
N VAL A 212 9.62 40.61 -12.66
CA VAL A 212 10.90 40.86 -12.01
C VAL A 212 11.66 39.53 -11.94
N PRO A 213 12.81 39.36 -12.63
CA PRO A 213 13.44 38.04 -12.83
C PRO A 213 13.81 37.26 -11.56
N TRP A 214 14.07 37.95 -10.45
CA TRP A 214 14.42 37.33 -9.16
C TRP A 214 13.21 37.10 -8.24
N VAL A 215 11.99 37.43 -8.70
CA VAL A 215 10.75 37.28 -7.95
C VAL A 215 9.81 36.32 -8.68
N PHE A 216 9.34 35.33 -7.94
CA PHE A 216 8.45 34.26 -8.36
C PHE A 216 7.17 34.31 -7.53
N ALA A 217 6.05 33.79 -8.03
CA ALA A 217 4.81 33.73 -7.26
C ALA A 217 4.01 32.47 -7.61
N GLY A 218 3.27 31.92 -6.64
CA GLY A 218 2.51 30.69 -6.82
C GLY A 218 1.45 30.48 -5.73
N GLY A 219 0.49 29.58 -5.99
CA GLY A 219 -0.69 29.39 -5.15
C GLY A 219 -1.75 30.46 -5.35
N ASP A 220 -2.66 30.64 -4.40
CA ASP A 220 -3.83 31.52 -4.59
C ASP A 220 -3.45 32.95 -5.03
N VAL A 221 -2.30 33.47 -4.57
CA VAL A 221 -1.84 34.82 -4.92
C VAL A 221 -1.54 34.96 -6.41
N ALA A 222 -1.13 33.89 -7.09
CA ALA A 222 -0.93 33.89 -8.54
C ALA A 222 -2.26 33.91 -9.32
N GLY A 223 -3.40 33.68 -8.65
CA GLY A 223 -4.73 33.75 -9.23
C GLY A 223 -5.05 32.64 -10.23
N VAL A 224 -4.30 31.53 -10.18
CA VAL A 224 -4.48 30.36 -11.06
C VAL A 224 -4.88 29.12 -10.27
N ALA A 225 -4.25 28.87 -9.12
CA ALA A 225 -4.60 27.75 -8.25
C ALA A 225 -5.94 27.99 -7.55
N GLU A 226 -6.79 26.96 -7.52
CA GLU A 226 -8.02 26.94 -6.72
C GLU A 226 -7.97 25.89 -5.60
N THR A 227 -6.95 25.03 -5.61
CA THR A 227 -6.78 23.93 -4.66
C THR A 227 -5.39 23.91 -4.02
N THR A 228 -5.28 23.20 -2.88
CA THR A 228 -4.00 22.98 -2.20
C THR A 228 -2.99 22.26 -3.10
N VAL A 229 -3.41 21.26 -3.89
CA VAL A 229 -2.51 20.48 -4.75
C VAL A 229 -1.93 21.32 -5.88
N GLU A 230 -2.72 22.22 -6.46
CA GLU A 230 -2.24 23.18 -7.46
C GLU A 230 -1.27 24.18 -6.85
N SER A 231 -1.57 24.70 -5.65
CA SER A 231 -0.67 25.61 -4.93
C SER A 231 0.68 24.97 -4.60
N VAL A 232 0.67 23.70 -4.17
CA VAL A 232 1.91 22.93 -3.95
C VAL A 232 2.67 22.72 -5.27
N ASN A 233 1.96 22.45 -6.37
CA ASN A 233 2.57 22.30 -7.68
C ASN A 233 3.18 23.61 -8.19
N ASP A 234 2.55 24.76 -7.97
CA ASP A 234 3.13 26.07 -8.30
C ASP A 234 4.45 26.29 -7.56
N GLY A 235 4.48 25.99 -6.26
CA GLY A 235 5.72 26.03 -5.48
C GLY A 235 6.79 25.07 -6.03
N LYS A 236 6.39 23.88 -6.46
CA LYS A 236 7.29 22.87 -7.07
C LYS A 236 7.86 23.36 -8.41
N LEU A 237 7.04 23.97 -9.27
CA LEU A 237 7.48 24.55 -10.54
C LEU A 237 8.42 25.74 -10.31
N ALA A 238 8.03 26.63 -9.39
CA ALA A 238 8.84 27.78 -9.01
C ALA A 238 10.21 27.35 -8.45
N ALA A 239 10.29 26.26 -7.68
CA ALA A 239 11.56 25.76 -7.16
C ALA A 239 12.59 25.44 -8.27
N TRP A 240 12.15 24.84 -9.38
CA TRP A 240 13.04 24.59 -10.52
C TRP A 240 13.48 25.90 -11.20
N SER A 241 12.55 26.83 -11.39
CA SER A 241 12.87 28.13 -12.01
C SER A 241 13.78 29.00 -11.13
N ILE A 242 13.56 29.01 -9.81
CA ILE A 242 14.42 29.66 -8.82
C ILE A 242 15.82 29.04 -8.87
N HIS A 243 15.92 27.71 -8.92
CA HIS A 243 17.19 27.01 -9.05
C HIS A 243 17.93 27.45 -10.33
N ARG A 244 17.27 27.41 -11.49
CA ARG A 244 17.85 27.88 -12.77
C ARG A 244 18.32 29.32 -12.70
N TYR A 245 17.50 30.20 -12.14
CA TYR A 245 17.81 31.61 -12.00
C TYR A 245 19.05 31.82 -11.13
N ILE A 246 19.10 31.23 -9.93
CA ILE A 246 20.25 31.35 -9.02
C ILE A 246 21.52 30.81 -9.68
N GLN A 247 21.45 29.64 -10.34
CA GLN A 247 22.61 29.05 -11.03
C GLN A 247 23.14 29.95 -12.16
N SER A 248 22.25 30.60 -12.89
CA SER A 248 22.64 31.54 -13.95
C SER A 248 23.43 32.74 -13.43
N LEU A 249 23.18 33.19 -12.20
CA LEU A 249 23.95 34.27 -11.55
C LEU A 249 25.41 33.86 -11.28
N HIS A 250 25.69 32.56 -11.25
CA HIS A 250 27.02 31.99 -11.07
C HIS A 250 27.64 31.48 -12.38
N GLY A 251 27.01 31.74 -13.53
CA GLY A 251 27.48 31.28 -14.83
C GLY A 251 27.23 29.79 -15.11
N ASN A 252 26.40 29.13 -14.30
CA ASN A 252 26.08 27.72 -14.46
C ASN A 252 24.81 27.55 -15.31
N ASP A 253 24.87 26.72 -16.36
CA ASP A 253 23.70 26.27 -17.12
C ASP A 253 23.27 24.87 -16.66
N VAL A 254 22.06 24.78 -16.09
CA VAL A 254 21.46 23.52 -15.62
C VAL A 254 20.42 22.95 -16.59
N GLY A 255 20.28 23.56 -17.77
CA GLY A 255 19.34 23.15 -18.81
C GLY A 255 17.88 23.55 -18.53
N THR A 256 16.98 23.08 -19.39
CA THR A 256 15.54 23.35 -19.32
C THR A 256 14.72 22.19 -18.75
N THR A 257 15.21 20.95 -18.88
CA THR A 257 14.56 19.74 -18.37
C THR A 257 14.61 19.69 -16.83
N PRO A 258 13.47 19.72 -16.13
CA PRO A 258 13.44 19.67 -14.67
C PRO A 258 14.04 18.40 -14.08
N LYS A 259 14.91 18.54 -13.08
CA LYS A 259 15.53 17.45 -12.31
C LYS A 259 15.35 17.66 -10.81
N LEU A 260 14.10 17.75 -10.37
CA LEU A 260 13.79 17.89 -8.94
C LEU A 260 14.13 16.59 -8.19
N PRO A 261 14.79 16.66 -7.02
CA PRO A 261 15.07 15.48 -6.22
C PRO A 261 13.79 14.76 -5.77
N MET A 262 13.91 13.44 -5.56
CA MET A 262 12.88 12.65 -4.87
C MET A 262 12.89 12.94 -3.37
N PHE A 263 11.92 12.38 -2.66
CA PHE A 263 11.92 12.35 -1.19
C PHE A 263 12.80 11.20 -0.70
N TYR A 264 13.60 11.45 0.35
CA TYR A 264 14.49 10.47 0.97
C TYR A 264 14.37 10.48 2.50
N SER A 265 14.69 9.34 3.10
CA SER A 265 14.71 9.09 4.54
C SER A 265 15.87 8.13 4.90
N PRO A 266 16.21 7.96 6.19
CA PRO A 266 17.22 6.97 6.61
C PRO A 266 16.89 5.52 6.20
N ILE A 267 15.64 5.21 5.85
CA ILE A 267 15.25 3.91 5.30
C ILE A 267 15.94 3.66 3.96
N ASP A 268 16.11 4.69 3.13
CA ASP A 268 16.70 4.56 1.80
C ASP A 268 18.19 4.19 1.84
N GLU A 269 18.86 4.43 2.98
CA GLU A 269 20.26 4.09 3.24
C GLU A 269 20.46 2.64 3.69
N VAL A 270 19.39 1.89 3.98
CA VAL A 270 19.47 0.50 4.42
C VAL A 270 20.04 -0.39 3.31
N ASP A 271 21.14 -1.07 3.63
CA ASP A 271 21.78 -2.05 2.76
C ASP A 271 20.95 -3.34 2.71
N ILE A 272 20.44 -3.63 1.51
CA ILE A 272 19.70 -4.87 1.20
C ILE A 272 20.51 -5.81 0.31
N SER A 273 21.81 -5.56 0.14
CA SER A 273 22.68 -6.47 -0.61
C SER A 273 22.86 -7.80 0.12
N VAL A 274 23.18 -8.85 -0.64
CA VAL A 274 23.42 -10.18 -0.11
C VAL A 274 24.48 -10.89 -0.93
N GLU A 275 25.32 -11.70 -0.29
CA GLU A 275 26.31 -12.54 -0.97
C GLU A 275 25.90 -14.01 -0.86
N MET A 276 25.93 -14.73 -1.97
CA MET A 276 25.64 -16.16 -2.04
C MET A 276 26.66 -16.83 -2.97
N CYS A 277 27.35 -17.87 -2.49
CA CYS A 277 28.38 -18.61 -3.24
C CYS A 277 29.50 -17.72 -3.83
N GLY A 278 29.90 -16.65 -3.11
CA GLY A 278 30.91 -15.70 -3.60
C GLY A 278 30.39 -14.70 -4.65
N VAL A 279 29.10 -14.74 -4.98
CA VAL A 279 28.45 -13.81 -5.90
C VAL A 279 27.70 -12.76 -5.09
N LYS A 280 27.98 -11.48 -5.35
CA LYS A 280 27.36 -10.34 -4.65
C LYS A 280 26.16 -9.82 -5.43
N PHE A 281 25.00 -9.80 -4.78
CA PHE A 281 23.74 -9.28 -5.31
C PHE A 281 23.47 -7.90 -4.69
N GLU A 282 23.17 -6.90 -5.52
CA GLU A 282 22.83 -5.55 -5.05
C GLU A 282 21.55 -5.51 -4.20
N ASN A 283 20.62 -6.42 -4.49
CA ASN A 283 19.41 -6.70 -3.73
C ASN A 283 18.99 -8.16 -3.98
N PRO A 284 18.18 -8.79 -3.12
CA PRO A 284 17.89 -10.21 -3.22
C PRO A 284 16.82 -10.52 -4.27
N PHE A 285 16.33 -9.56 -5.05
CA PHE A 285 15.21 -9.76 -5.98
C PHE A 285 15.69 -9.96 -7.42
N GLY A 286 15.17 -11.00 -8.08
CA GLY A 286 15.51 -11.31 -9.46
C GLY A 286 14.37 -11.89 -10.27
N LEU A 287 14.48 -11.81 -11.59
CA LEU A 287 13.48 -12.41 -12.48
C LEU A 287 13.75 -13.90 -12.68
N ALA A 288 12.72 -14.72 -12.43
CA ALA A 288 12.76 -16.16 -12.69
C ALA A 288 12.89 -16.47 -14.20
N SER A 289 13.41 -17.67 -14.53
CA SER A 289 13.44 -18.21 -15.91
C SER A 289 12.01 -18.49 -16.40
N ALA A 290 11.39 -17.50 -17.06
CA ALA A 290 9.93 -17.45 -17.24
C ALA A 290 9.50 -16.42 -18.32
N PRO A 291 8.19 -16.17 -18.55
CA PRO A 291 7.74 -15.17 -19.54
C PRO A 291 8.36 -13.77 -19.36
N PRO A 292 8.57 -13.23 -18.13
CA PRO A 292 9.27 -11.95 -17.94
C PRO A 292 10.70 -11.90 -18.46
N THR A 293 11.32 -13.05 -18.77
CA THR A 293 12.68 -13.14 -19.32
C THR A 293 12.69 -13.80 -20.71
N THR A 294 11.61 -13.64 -21.48
CA THR A 294 11.48 -14.19 -22.84
C THR A 294 12.54 -13.68 -23.82
N SER A 295 13.16 -12.52 -23.59
CA SER A 295 14.14 -11.92 -24.50
C SER A 295 15.22 -11.10 -23.77
N GLY A 296 16.39 -10.96 -24.40
CA GLY A 296 17.48 -10.11 -23.90
C GLY A 296 17.07 -8.65 -23.65
N PRO A 297 16.33 -7.97 -24.55
CA PRO A 297 15.83 -6.61 -24.31
C PRO A 297 14.88 -6.48 -23.11
N MET A 298 14.14 -7.53 -22.74
CA MET A 298 13.34 -7.53 -21.51
C MET A 298 14.24 -7.60 -20.27
N CYS A 299 15.27 -8.44 -20.31
CA CYS A 299 16.25 -8.56 -19.23
C CYS A 299 17.01 -7.25 -19.01
N ARG A 300 17.41 -6.57 -20.09
CA ARG A 300 18.01 -5.22 -20.04
C ARG A 300 17.12 -4.22 -19.33
N ARG A 301 15.85 -4.11 -19.75
CA ARG A 301 14.89 -3.19 -19.12
C ARG A 301 14.66 -3.51 -17.65
N ALA A 302 14.69 -4.78 -17.27
CA ALA A 302 14.60 -5.15 -15.85
C ALA A 302 15.82 -4.64 -15.06
N PHE A 303 17.04 -4.76 -15.58
CA PHE A 303 18.21 -4.17 -14.92
C PHE A 303 18.15 -2.65 -14.83
N GLU A 304 17.68 -1.97 -15.88
CA GLU A 304 17.44 -0.52 -15.87
C GLU A 304 16.42 -0.09 -14.80
N GLN A 305 15.45 -0.95 -14.48
CA GLN A 305 14.48 -0.72 -13.40
C GLN A 305 15.02 -1.04 -11.99
N GLY A 306 16.17 -1.72 -11.88
CA GLY A 306 16.83 -1.96 -10.58
C GLY A 306 16.83 -3.42 -10.09
N TRP A 307 16.35 -4.40 -10.87
CA TRP A 307 16.45 -5.82 -10.52
C TRP A 307 17.90 -6.24 -10.24
N GLY A 308 18.14 -6.98 -9.15
CA GLY A 308 19.49 -7.38 -8.73
C GLY A 308 20.07 -8.49 -9.60
N PHE A 309 19.22 -9.39 -10.08
CA PHE A 309 19.61 -10.48 -10.97
C PHE A 309 18.49 -10.90 -11.93
N ILE A 310 18.85 -11.61 -12.99
CA ILE A 310 17.88 -12.22 -13.91
C ILE A 310 18.31 -13.64 -14.26
N LEU A 311 17.33 -14.48 -14.57
CA LEU A 311 17.54 -15.74 -15.24
C LEU A 311 17.15 -15.61 -16.71
N THR A 312 18.00 -16.09 -17.62
CA THR A 312 17.55 -16.30 -19.01
C THR A 312 16.34 -17.23 -19.02
N LYS A 313 15.42 -17.09 -19.99
CA LYS A 313 14.46 -18.18 -20.24
C LYS A 313 15.27 -19.43 -20.57
N THR A 314 14.89 -20.56 -19.96
CA THR A 314 15.56 -21.86 -20.18
C THR A 314 15.82 -22.08 -21.67
N PHE A 315 17.05 -22.39 -22.06
CA PHE A 315 17.37 -22.74 -23.44
C PHE A 315 18.19 -24.03 -23.51
N GLY A 316 18.16 -24.67 -24.68
CA GLY A 316 18.89 -25.90 -24.97
C GLY A 316 19.74 -25.75 -26.22
N LEU A 317 20.38 -26.84 -26.63
CA LEU A 317 21.11 -26.92 -27.90
C LEU A 317 20.13 -26.85 -29.09
N ASP A 318 20.64 -26.51 -30.27
CA ASP A 318 19.81 -26.36 -31.48
C ASP A 318 19.05 -27.65 -31.86
N LYS A 319 19.61 -28.82 -31.52
CA LYS A 319 18.96 -30.12 -31.73
C LYS A 319 17.71 -30.33 -30.85
N ASP A 320 17.58 -29.56 -29.77
CA ASP A 320 16.51 -29.64 -28.77
C ASP A 320 15.51 -28.48 -28.90
N LEU A 321 15.54 -27.74 -30.02
CA LEU A 321 14.60 -26.65 -30.28
C LEU A 321 13.14 -27.10 -30.15
N VAL A 322 12.32 -26.18 -29.64
CA VAL A 322 10.90 -26.41 -29.38
C VAL A 322 10.04 -25.38 -30.11
N THR A 323 8.76 -25.70 -30.27
CA THR A 323 7.73 -24.77 -30.75
C THR A 323 6.58 -24.76 -29.75
N ASN A 324 6.21 -23.59 -29.27
CA ASN A 324 5.11 -23.41 -28.34
C ASN A 324 3.74 -23.54 -29.04
N VAL A 325 2.75 -23.99 -28.28
CA VAL A 325 1.33 -23.95 -28.70
C VAL A 325 0.65 -22.65 -28.25
N SER A 326 -0.59 -22.42 -28.70
CA SER A 326 -1.40 -21.27 -28.26
C SER A 326 -2.90 -21.60 -28.25
N PRO A 327 -3.68 -21.16 -27.25
CA PRO A 327 -3.29 -20.38 -26.05
C PRO A 327 -2.51 -21.23 -25.03
N ARG A 328 -1.57 -20.64 -24.27
CA ARG A 328 -0.66 -21.40 -23.38
C ARG A 328 -0.44 -20.86 -21.98
N ILE A 329 -0.95 -19.66 -21.67
CA ILE A 329 -0.90 -19.07 -20.32
C ILE A 329 -2.31 -18.58 -20.01
N VAL A 330 -2.86 -18.98 -18.88
CA VAL A 330 -4.22 -18.63 -18.46
C VAL A 330 -4.25 -18.16 -17.00
N ARG A 331 -5.20 -17.29 -16.67
CA ARG A 331 -5.48 -16.87 -15.29
C ARG A 331 -5.94 -18.04 -14.42
N GLY A 332 -5.61 -17.98 -13.14
CA GLY A 332 -5.93 -18.99 -12.14
C GLY A 332 -7.37 -18.94 -11.63
N SER A 333 -8.06 -20.08 -11.54
CA SER A 333 -9.41 -20.20 -10.94
C SER A 333 -9.39 -20.30 -9.40
N THR A 334 -8.20 -20.16 -8.79
CA THR A 334 -7.93 -20.42 -7.36
C THR A 334 -8.57 -19.42 -6.40
N SER A 335 -8.95 -18.24 -6.87
CA SER A 335 -9.60 -17.18 -6.08
C SER A 335 -11.01 -16.82 -6.59
N GLY A 336 -11.66 -17.75 -7.28
CA GLY A 336 -12.99 -17.52 -7.86
C GLY A 336 -12.96 -16.66 -9.13
N PRO A 337 -14.11 -16.10 -9.56
CA PRO A 337 -14.26 -15.37 -10.81
C PRO A 337 -13.74 -13.91 -10.73
N ILE A 338 -12.57 -13.71 -10.13
CA ILE A 338 -11.90 -12.41 -10.04
C ILE A 338 -10.98 -12.24 -11.27
N TYR A 339 -11.13 -11.12 -11.97
CA TYR A 339 -10.37 -10.73 -13.17
C TYR A 339 -9.60 -9.43 -12.90
N GLY A 340 -8.61 -9.12 -13.74
CA GLY A 340 -7.78 -7.94 -13.57
C GLY A 340 -6.61 -8.18 -12.59
N PRO A 341 -6.21 -7.17 -11.78
CA PRO A 341 -5.03 -7.27 -10.93
C PRO A 341 -5.17 -8.38 -9.88
N ASN A 342 -4.04 -8.74 -9.26
CA ASN A 342 -3.98 -9.69 -8.15
C ASN A 342 -4.54 -11.07 -8.50
N GLN A 343 -4.24 -11.60 -9.70
CA GLN A 343 -4.55 -13.00 -9.99
C GLN A 343 -3.75 -13.90 -9.03
N GLY A 344 -4.47 -14.70 -8.24
CA GLY A 344 -3.87 -15.58 -7.23
C GLY A 344 -3.01 -16.70 -7.82
N SER A 345 -3.21 -17.03 -9.10
CA SER A 345 -2.30 -17.89 -9.84
C SER A 345 -2.40 -17.68 -11.35
N PHE A 346 -1.43 -18.26 -12.06
CA PHE A 346 -1.52 -18.53 -13.50
C PHE A 346 -1.22 -20.01 -13.73
N LEU A 347 -1.79 -20.59 -14.78
CA LEU A 347 -1.35 -21.88 -15.30
C LEU A 347 -0.77 -21.71 -16.69
N ASN A 348 0.38 -22.35 -16.94
CA ASN A 348 1.01 -22.37 -18.24
C ASN A 348 1.26 -23.78 -18.76
N ILE A 349 1.24 -23.94 -20.08
CA ILE A 349 1.72 -25.10 -20.85
C ILE A 349 2.82 -24.62 -21.83
N GLU A 350 3.62 -23.65 -21.39
CA GLU A 350 4.70 -23.06 -22.19
C GLU A 350 6.00 -23.84 -22.00
N LEU A 351 6.69 -24.17 -23.08
CA LEU A 351 7.95 -24.93 -23.05
C LEU A 351 9.15 -24.03 -22.66
N ILE A 352 10.36 -24.54 -22.92
CA ILE A 352 11.60 -23.76 -22.89
C ILE A 352 11.59 -22.67 -23.98
N SER A 353 12.65 -21.86 -24.06
CA SER A 353 12.79 -20.80 -25.05
C SER A 353 12.75 -21.34 -26.47
N GLU A 354 12.02 -20.67 -27.35
CA GLU A 354 12.04 -20.91 -28.81
C GLU A 354 13.26 -20.23 -29.48
N LYS A 355 14.04 -19.46 -28.72
CA LYS A 355 15.26 -18.80 -29.21
C LYS A 355 16.46 -19.72 -29.00
N SER A 356 17.35 -19.76 -29.99
CA SER A 356 18.53 -20.63 -30.00
C SER A 356 19.54 -20.33 -28.89
N ALA A 357 20.43 -21.28 -28.63
CA ALA A 357 21.55 -21.05 -27.70
C ALA A 357 22.40 -19.85 -28.14
N ALA A 358 22.71 -19.73 -29.44
CA ALA A 358 23.49 -18.61 -29.97
C ALA A 358 22.90 -17.23 -29.62
N TYR A 359 21.57 -17.08 -29.67
CA TYR A 359 20.88 -15.87 -29.24
C TYR A 359 21.14 -15.57 -27.75
N TRP A 360 20.96 -16.56 -26.88
CA TRP A 360 21.11 -16.37 -25.44
C TRP A 360 22.55 -16.13 -25.03
N LEU A 361 23.50 -16.85 -25.61
CA LEU A 361 24.92 -16.65 -25.37
C LEU A 361 25.36 -15.22 -25.76
N GLN A 362 24.84 -14.69 -26.87
CA GLN A 362 25.09 -13.30 -27.25
C GLN A 362 24.44 -12.32 -26.27
N CYS A 363 23.19 -12.56 -25.86
CA CYS A 363 22.51 -11.71 -24.88
C CYS A 363 23.24 -11.69 -23.52
N ILE A 364 23.77 -12.83 -23.05
CA ILE A 364 24.53 -12.91 -21.80
C ILE A 364 25.77 -12.01 -21.89
N LYS A 365 26.53 -12.10 -22.98
CA LYS A 365 27.72 -11.24 -23.21
C LYS A 365 27.35 -9.76 -23.16
N GLU A 366 26.30 -9.37 -23.87
CA GLU A 366 25.84 -7.97 -23.93
C GLU A 366 25.35 -7.46 -22.57
N LEU A 367 24.56 -8.27 -21.85
CA LEU A 367 24.04 -7.90 -20.54
C LEU A 367 25.17 -7.75 -19.51
N LYS A 368 26.16 -8.63 -19.53
CA LYS A 368 27.30 -8.54 -18.61
C LYS A 368 28.27 -7.42 -18.95
N HIS A 369 28.43 -7.11 -20.24
CA HIS A 369 29.19 -5.95 -20.68
C HIS A 369 28.53 -4.64 -20.19
N ASP A 370 27.22 -4.51 -20.37
CA ASP A 370 26.51 -3.26 -20.05
C ASP A 370 26.16 -3.12 -18.57
N PHE A 371 26.01 -4.24 -17.85
CA PHE A 371 25.62 -4.28 -16.45
C PHE A 371 26.58 -5.20 -15.65
N PRO A 372 27.84 -4.81 -15.44
CA PRO A 372 28.86 -5.68 -14.84
C PRO A 372 28.55 -6.09 -13.40
N THR A 373 27.86 -5.24 -12.63
CA THR A 373 27.47 -5.50 -11.23
C THR A 373 26.18 -6.33 -11.10
N LYS A 374 25.39 -6.43 -12.16
CA LYS A 374 24.15 -7.21 -12.17
C LYS A 374 24.45 -8.68 -12.44
N ILE A 375 23.69 -9.55 -11.79
CA ILE A 375 23.92 -11.01 -11.90
C ILE A 375 23.05 -11.60 -13.01
N VAL A 376 23.69 -12.27 -13.98
CA VAL A 376 23.04 -13.00 -15.06
C VAL A 376 23.22 -14.49 -14.83
N ILE A 377 22.10 -15.17 -14.62
CA ILE A 377 22.05 -16.61 -14.40
C ILE A 377 21.55 -17.28 -15.69
N ALA A 378 22.36 -18.17 -16.27
CA ALA A 378 21.97 -18.89 -17.48
C ALA A 378 21.15 -20.13 -17.10
N SER A 379 19.85 -20.11 -17.41
CA SER A 379 18.96 -21.25 -17.25
C SER A 379 19.11 -22.19 -18.46
N ILE A 380 19.56 -23.42 -18.25
CA ILE A 380 19.85 -24.37 -19.32
C ILE A 380 19.18 -25.73 -19.10
N MET A 381 18.95 -26.47 -20.19
CA MET A 381 18.38 -27.81 -20.15
C MET A 381 18.86 -28.64 -21.35
N CYS A 382 19.26 -29.87 -21.07
CA CYS A 382 19.62 -30.88 -22.07
C CYS A 382 18.92 -32.20 -21.76
N THR A 383 18.91 -33.12 -22.74
CA THR A 383 18.59 -34.54 -22.50
C THR A 383 19.55 -35.16 -21.48
N TYR A 384 19.25 -36.36 -20.95
CA TYR A 384 20.17 -37.08 -20.07
C TYR A 384 21.37 -37.63 -20.85
N ASN A 385 22.22 -36.71 -21.31
CA ASN A 385 23.42 -36.94 -22.09
C ASN A 385 24.54 -36.04 -21.55
N LYS A 386 25.67 -36.66 -21.21
CA LYS A 386 26.79 -35.96 -20.57
C LYS A 386 27.38 -34.89 -21.49
N GLU A 387 27.62 -35.24 -22.75
CA GLU A 387 28.28 -34.36 -23.72
C GLU A 387 27.49 -33.07 -23.95
N ASP A 388 26.16 -33.15 -23.99
CA ASP A 388 25.28 -32.00 -24.18
C ASP A 388 25.30 -31.04 -22.98
N TRP A 389 25.21 -31.57 -21.77
CA TRP A 389 25.27 -30.77 -20.54
C TRP A 389 26.63 -30.07 -20.41
N VAL A 390 27.72 -30.79 -20.69
CA VAL A 390 29.08 -30.26 -20.66
C VAL A 390 29.25 -29.14 -21.68
N LEU A 391 28.81 -29.36 -22.92
CA LEU A 391 28.94 -28.39 -24.01
C LEU A 391 28.18 -27.10 -23.69
N LEU A 392 26.89 -27.21 -23.34
CA LEU A 392 26.04 -26.05 -23.13
C LEU A 392 26.45 -25.25 -21.87
N ALA A 393 26.81 -25.94 -20.79
CA ALA A 393 27.30 -25.29 -19.58
C ALA A 393 28.60 -24.51 -19.83
N LYS A 394 29.54 -25.11 -20.57
CA LYS A 394 30.80 -24.45 -20.91
C LYS A 394 30.59 -23.21 -21.78
N GLN A 395 29.72 -23.30 -22.78
CA GLN A 395 29.35 -22.14 -23.61
C GLN A 395 28.76 -20.99 -22.79
N CYS A 396 27.91 -21.30 -21.79
CA CYS A 396 27.33 -20.28 -20.92
C CYS A 396 28.36 -19.60 -20.01
N GLU A 397 29.27 -20.37 -19.42
CA GLU A 397 30.40 -19.83 -18.66
C GLU A 397 31.29 -18.94 -19.54
N ASP A 398 31.64 -19.40 -20.74
CA ASP A 398 32.48 -18.64 -21.68
C ASP A 398 31.77 -17.37 -22.21
N ALA A 399 30.44 -17.35 -22.22
CA ALA A 399 29.66 -16.15 -22.50
C ALA A 399 29.63 -15.14 -21.35
N GLY A 400 30.10 -15.53 -20.16
CA GLY A 400 30.21 -14.67 -18.98
C GLY A 400 29.04 -14.78 -18.00
N ALA A 401 28.22 -15.83 -18.06
CA ALA A 401 27.19 -16.06 -17.04
C ALA A 401 27.82 -16.15 -15.64
N ASP A 402 27.21 -15.51 -14.64
CA ASP A 402 27.73 -15.52 -13.27
C ASP A 402 27.39 -16.83 -12.54
N ILE A 403 26.25 -17.42 -12.88
CA ILE A 403 25.69 -18.64 -12.28
C ILE A 403 24.97 -19.44 -13.36
N LEU A 404 24.94 -20.78 -13.25
CA LEU A 404 24.04 -21.64 -14.03
C LEU A 404 22.83 -22.09 -13.21
N GLU A 405 21.64 -22.07 -13.83
CA GLU A 405 20.47 -22.78 -13.30
C GLU A 405 20.16 -23.99 -14.19
N LEU A 406 20.18 -25.20 -13.62
CA LEU A 406 19.89 -26.43 -14.34
C LEU A 406 18.39 -26.72 -14.25
N ASN A 407 17.65 -26.56 -15.34
CA ASN A 407 16.21 -26.83 -15.33
C ASN A 407 15.94 -28.34 -15.40
N LEU A 408 15.77 -28.95 -14.24
CA LEU A 408 15.42 -30.37 -14.08
C LEU A 408 13.93 -30.54 -13.71
N SER A 409 13.08 -29.55 -13.96
CA SER A 409 11.78 -29.47 -13.28
C SER A 409 10.59 -29.07 -14.14
N CYS A 410 10.78 -28.84 -15.46
CA CYS A 410 9.66 -28.56 -16.37
C CYS A 410 8.61 -29.68 -16.32
N PRO A 411 7.37 -29.42 -15.87
CA PRO A 411 6.38 -30.48 -15.59
C PRO A 411 5.66 -30.99 -16.83
N HIS A 412 5.76 -30.28 -17.96
CA HIS A 412 5.00 -30.54 -19.17
C HIS A 412 5.91 -30.52 -20.41
N GLY A 413 5.51 -31.25 -21.45
CA GLY A 413 6.11 -31.26 -22.79
C GLY A 413 7.56 -31.76 -22.93
N MET A 414 8.31 -31.85 -21.84
CA MET A 414 9.72 -32.26 -21.82
C MET A 414 9.93 -33.66 -21.24
N GLY A 415 9.03 -34.12 -20.36
CA GLY A 415 9.11 -35.46 -19.76
C GLY A 415 9.03 -36.59 -20.79
N GLU A 416 8.22 -36.40 -21.84
CA GLU A 416 8.10 -37.34 -22.98
C GLU A 416 9.41 -37.48 -23.78
N LYS A 417 10.35 -36.54 -23.61
CA LYS A 417 11.68 -36.56 -24.21
C LYS A 417 12.78 -36.95 -23.21
N GLY A 418 12.42 -37.46 -22.03
CA GLY A 418 13.39 -37.81 -20.97
C GLY A 418 14.10 -36.60 -20.35
N MET A 419 13.43 -35.44 -20.32
CA MET A 419 13.97 -34.16 -19.83
C MET A 419 13.07 -33.55 -18.74
N GLY A 420 13.58 -32.53 -18.05
CA GLY A 420 12.81 -31.75 -17.08
C GLY A 420 12.36 -32.63 -15.91
N LEU A 421 11.06 -32.63 -15.60
CA LEU A 421 10.48 -33.38 -14.48
C LEU A 421 10.89 -34.86 -14.43
N ALA A 422 11.07 -35.50 -15.59
CA ALA A 422 11.51 -36.89 -15.66
C ALA A 422 12.89 -37.11 -15.03
N CYS A 423 13.79 -36.10 -15.09
CA CYS A 423 15.09 -36.15 -14.43
C CYS A 423 15.00 -35.70 -12.97
N GLY A 424 14.27 -34.60 -12.69
CA GLY A 424 14.25 -34.00 -11.34
C GLY A 424 13.46 -34.76 -10.28
N GLN A 425 12.85 -35.89 -10.63
CA GLN A 425 12.19 -36.80 -9.69
C GLN A 425 13.08 -37.96 -9.23
N ASP A 426 14.23 -38.16 -9.87
CA ASP A 426 15.16 -39.24 -9.57
C ASP A 426 16.45 -38.68 -8.94
N PRO A 427 16.72 -38.98 -7.65
CA PRO A 427 17.93 -38.53 -6.98
C PRO A 427 19.23 -38.93 -7.69
N ASP A 428 19.30 -40.13 -8.27
CA ASP A 428 20.53 -40.64 -8.90
C ASP A 428 20.83 -39.90 -10.21
N ILE A 429 19.79 -39.61 -11.00
CA ILE A 429 19.90 -38.78 -12.20
C ILE A 429 20.35 -37.37 -11.83
N VAL A 430 19.73 -36.75 -10.82
CA VAL A 430 20.09 -35.40 -10.36
C VAL A 430 21.54 -35.33 -9.88
N ARG A 431 21.96 -36.29 -9.04
CA ARG A 431 23.36 -36.39 -8.58
C ARG A 431 24.32 -36.50 -9.76
N THR A 432 23.98 -37.33 -10.73
CA THR A 432 24.82 -37.58 -11.91
C THR A 432 24.96 -36.34 -12.79
N ILE A 433 23.86 -35.66 -13.13
CA ILE A 433 23.90 -34.41 -13.90
C ILE A 433 24.73 -33.36 -13.17
N CYS A 434 24.51 -33.17 -11.87
CA CYS A 434 25.28 -32.21 -11.07
C CYS A 434 26.79 -32.54 -11.10
N SER A 435 27.16 -33.83 -11.02
CA SER A 435 28.56 -34.24 -11.08
C SER A 435 29.23 -33.89 -12.41
N TRP A 436 28.49 -33.97 -13.53
CA TRP A 436 28.99 -33.57 -14.84
C TRP A 436 29.24 -32.06 -14.89
N ILE A 437 28.30 -31.26 -14.36
CA ILE A 437 28.44 -29.80 -14.35
C ILE A 437 29.59 -29.38 -13.43
N LYS A 438 29.72 -29.97 -12.24
CA LYS A 438 30.80 -29.65 -11.30
C LYS A 438 32.20 -29.91 -11.87
N GLN A 439 32.35 -30.91 -12.73
CA GLN A 439 33.60 -31.22 -13.42
C GLN A 439 33.89 -30.30 -14.61
N THR A 440 32.90 -29.51 -15.05
CA THR A 440 32.97 -28.75 -16.30
C THR A 440 33.19 -27.26 -16.08
N VAL A 441 32.46 -26.64 -15.15
CA VAL A 441 32.46 -25.19 -14.93
C VAL A 441 33.01 -24.83 -13.55
N LYS A 442 33.53 -23.61 -13.43
CA LYS A 442 34.02 -23.02 -12.17
C LYS A 442 32.99 -22.10 -11.54
N ILE A 443 32.11 -21.50 -12.33
CA ILE A 443 31.00 -20.69 -11.83
C ILE A 443 30.00 -21.54 -11.02
N PRO A 444 29.33 -20.96 -10.01
CA PRO A 444 28.33 -21.68 -9.23
C PRO A 444 27.18 -22.20 -10.08
N PHE A 445 26.58 -23.34 -9.70
CA PHE A 445 25.37 -23.82 -10.35
C PHE A 445 24.32 -24.37 -9.38
N PHE A 446 23.05 -24.24 -9.79
CA PHE A 446 21.87 -24.52 -8.98
C PHE A 446 20.86 -25.33 -9.80
N PRO A 447 20.65 -26.62 -9.53
CA PRO A 447 19.52 -27.34 -10.10
C PRO A 447 18.19 -26.79 -9.57
N LYS A 448 17.28 -26.48 -10.49
CA LYS A 448 15.92 -26.02 -10.17
C LYS A 448 15.01 -27.22 -9.94
N MET A 449 14.47 -27.30 -8.73
CA MET A 449 13.71 -28.45 -8.28
C MET A 449 12.22 -28.34 -8.55
N THR A 450 11.60 -29.48 -8.82
CA THR A 450 10.16 -29.63 -8.97
C THR A 450 9.50 -29.78 -7.59
N PRO A 451 8.36 -29.12 -7.32
CA PRO A 451 7.56 -29.42 -6.12
C PRO A 451 6.71 -30.69 -6.31
N ASN A 452 6.68 -31.27 -7.52
CA ASN A 452 5.84 -32.41 -7.88
C ASN A 452 6.51 -33.73 -7.50
N ILE A 453 6.94 -33.86 -6.25
CA ILE A 453 7.64 -35.02 -5.73
C ILE A 453 7.27 -35.28 -4.28
N THR A 454 7.42 -36.52 -3.83
CA THR A 454 7.12 -36.92 -2.45
C THR A 454 8.03 -36.24 -1.44
N ASP A 455 9.34 -36.29 -1.65
CA ASP A 455 10.32 -35.69 -0.74
C ASP A 455 11.40 -34.89 -1.48
N ILE A 456 11.20 -33.58 -1.52
CA ILE A 456 12.12 -32.66 -2.19
C ILE A 456 13.50 -32.59 -1.50
N ARG A 457 13.56 -32.96 -0.22
CA ARG A 457 14.79 -33.01 0.58
C ARG A 457 15.80 -34.01 0.01
N ALA A 458 15.32 -35.18 -0.41
CA ALA A 458 16.17 -36.21 -1.01
C ALA A 458 16.83 -35.73 -2.30
N ILE A 459 16.10 -34.98 -3.14
CA ILE A 459 16.63 -34.41 -4.37
C ILE A 459 17.64 -33.29 -4.08
N ALA A 460 17.38 -32.44 -3.08
CA ALA A 460 18.34 -31.42 -2.66
C ALA A 460 19.66 -32.05 -2.15
N ALA A 461 19.55 -33.12 -1.36
CA ALA A 461 20.71 -33.85 -0.86
C ALA A 461 21.52 -34.46 -2.01
N ALA A 462 20.84 -35.11 -2.97
CA ALA A 462 21.49 -35.66 -4.15
C ALA A 462 22.16 -34.60 -5.05
N ALA A 463 21.52 -33.43 -5.22
CA ALA A 463 22.13 -32.29 -5.91
C ALA A 463 23.42 -31.83 -5.21
N LYS A 464 23.38 -31.68 -3.87
CA LYS A 464 24.55 -31.32 -3.06
C LYS A 464 25.66 -32.37 -3.16
N GLU A 465 25.32 -33.65 -3.08
CA GLU A 465 26.27 -34.77 -3.25
C GLU A 465 26.91 -34.78 -4.65
N GLY A 466 26.16 -34.40 -5.67
CA GLY A 466 26.67 -34.20 -7.03
C GLY A 466 27.53 -32.95 -7.20
N GLY A 467 27.67 -32.11 -6.18
CA GLY A 467 28.53 -30.94 -6.17
C GLY A 467 27.86 -29.62 -6.55
N ALA A 468 26.52 -29.56 -6.56
CA ALA A 468 25.80 -28.30 -6.72
C ALA A 468 26.14 -27.32 -5.58
N ASP A 469 26.23 -26.03 -5.90
CA ASP A 469 26.57 -24.99 -4.92
C ASP A 469 25.33 -24.50 -4.16
N GLY A 470 24.13 -24.88 -4.62
CA GLY A 470 22.84 -24.63 -3.97
C GLY A 470 21.70 -25.23 -4.80
N VAL A 471 20.46 -24.88 -4.48
CA VAL A 471 19.27 -25.28 -5.26
C VAL A 471 18.33 -24.11 -5.50
N THR A 472 17.54 -24.18 -6.58
CA THR A 472 16.36 -23.30 -6.74
C THR A 472 15.11 -24.06 -6.32
N ALA A 473 14.36 -23.52 -5.36
CA ALA A 473 13.14 -24.12 -4.80
C ALA A 473 11.95 -23.14 -4.87
N THR A 474 10.93 -23.34 -5.70
CA THR A 474 10.70 -24.45 -6.65
C THR A 474 10.18 -23.96 -8.01
N ASN A 475 10.09 -24.88 -8.96
CA ASN A 475 9.32 -24.70 -10.18
C ASN A 475 7.80 -24.75 -9.90
N THR A 476 6.98 -24.70 -10.95
CA THR A 476 5.51 -24.72 -10.89
C THR A 476 4.94 -26.05 -10.40
N VAL A 477 3.74 -25.97 -9.80
CA VAL A 477 2.96 -27.15 -9.36
C VAL A 477 2.11 -27.66 -10.52
N SER A 478 2.20 -28.95 -10.84
CA SER A 478 1.44 -29.57 -11.93
C SER A 478 -0.06 -29.56 -11.63
N GLY A 479 -0.89 -29.25 -12.63
CA GLY A 479 -2.33 -29.22 -12.45
C GLY A 479 -3.14 -28.97 -13.73
N LEU A 480 -4.46 -28.86 -13.54
CA LEU A 480 -5.43 -28.52 -14.58
C LEU A 480 -6.31 -27.38 -14.04
N MET A 481 -6.29 -26.22 -14.70
CA MET A 481 -6.80 -24.99 -14.06
C MET A 481 -8.32 -24.85 -14.13
N HIS A 482 -8.91 -25.14 -15.28
CA HIS A 482 -10.32 -24.88 -15.49
C HIS A 482 -10.92 -25.81 -16.54
N MET A 483 -12.13 -26.29 -16.24
CA MET A 483 -13.01 -27.02 -17.14
C MET A 483 -14.30 -26.21 -17.26
N LYS A 484 -14.73 -25.96 -18.50
CA LYS A 484 -16.01 -25.33 -18.78
C LYS A 484 -17.16 -26.32 -18.53
N ALA A 485 -18.38 -25.79 -18.47
CA ALA A 485 -19.59 -26.60 -18.26
C ALA A 485 -19.82 -27.65 -19.37
N ASP A 486 -19.31 -27.43 -20.58
CA ASP A 486 -19.37 -28.39 -21.69
C ASP A 486 -18.26 -29.46 -21.65
N GLY A 487 -17.43 -29.47 -20.61
CA GLY A 487 -16.30 -30.38 -20.45
C GLY A 487 -15.04 -29.97 -21.23
N THR A 488 -15.02 -28.82 -21.91
CA THR A 488 -13.81 -28.32 -22.58
C THR A 488 -12.88 -27.64 -21.59
N ALA A 489 -11.57 -27.92 -21.70
CA ALA A 489 -10.57 -27.33 -20.81
C ALA A 489 -10.26 -25.86 -21.17
N TRP A 490 -9.58 -25.17 -20.25
CA TRP A 490 -8.93 -23.90 -20.55
C TRP A 490 -7.51 -23.87 -19.93
N PRO A 491 -6.44 -23.73 -20.74
CA PRO A 491 -6.41 -23.47 -22.19
C PRO A 491 -6.93 -24.64 -23.05
N ALA A 492 -7.38 -24.32 -24.28
CA ALA A 492 -7.85 -25.29 -25.27
C ALA A 492 -7.16 -25.05 -26.62
N ILE A 493 -6.47 -26.05 -27.13
CA ILE A 493 -5.63 -26.01 -28.33
C ILE A 493 -6.33 -26.69 -29.51
N GLY A 494 -6.25 -26.06 -30.69
CA GLY A 494 -6.74 -26.64 -31.94
C GLY A 494 -8.27 -26.73 -32.04
N LYS A 495 -8.76 -27.32 -33.14
CA LYS A 495 -10.21 -27.51 -33.38
C LYS A 495 -10.83 -28.47 -32.37
N GLU A 496 -10.03 -29.45 -31.94
CA GLU A 496 -10.39 -30.51 -31.00
C GLU A 496 -10.37 -30.02 -29.54
N LYS A 497 -9.95 -28.76 -29.28
CA LYS A 497 -9.92 -28.12 -27.95
C LYS A 497 -9.15 -28.95 -26.90
N ARG A 498 -8.02 -29.53 -27.30
CA ARG A 498 -7.18 -30.37 -26.42
C ARG A 498 -6.41 -29.54 -25.40
N THR A 499 -6.02 -30.15 -24.29
CA THR A 499 -5.05 -29.59 -23.34
C THR A 499 -4.12 -30.69 -22.85
N THR A 500 -3.07 -30.28 -22.14
CA THR A 500 -2.26 -31.15 -21.27
C THR A 500 -2.22 -30.54 -19.86
N TYR A 501 -1.63 -31.26 -18.89
CA TYR A 501 -1.38 -30.72 -17.56
C TYR A 501 -0.39 -29.56 -17.63
N GLY A 502 -0.70 -28.48 -16.94
CA GLY A 502 0.10 -27.27 -16.91
C GLY A 502 0.82 -27.04 -15.59
N GLY A 503 1.73 -26.07 -15.57
CA GLY A 503 2.39 -25.58 -14.37
C GLY A 503 1.63 -24.40 -13.76
N MET A 504 1.08 -24.58 -12.56
CA MET A 504 0.52 -23.52 -11.73
C MET A 504 1.62 -22.73 -11.02
N SER A 505 1.51 -21.41 -11.06
CA SER A 505 2.42 -20.42 -10.47
C SER A 505 1.63 -19.36 -9.67
N GLY A 506 2.30 -18.42 -9.02
CA GLY A 506 1.65 -17.32 -8.27
C GLY A 506 1.46 -17.60 -6.79
N SER A 507 0.74 -16.72 -6.09
CA SER A 507 0.57 -16.78 -4.64
C SER A 507 -0.12 -18.07 -4.16
N ALA A 508 -0.94 -18.70 -4.99
CA ALA A 508 -1.57 -19.99 -4.69
C ALA A 508 -0.56 -21.13 -4.41
N ILE A 509 0.66 -21.06 -4.95
CA ILE A 509 1.71 -22.06 -4.68
C ILE A 509 2.69 -21.63 -3.59
N ARG A 510 2.57 -20.41 -3.05
CA ARG A 510 3.48 -19.90 -1.99
C ARG A 510 3.58 -20.84 -0.79
N PRO A 511 2.50 -21.43 -0.25
CA PRO A 511 2.62 -22.36 0.88
C PRO A 511 3.45 -23.60 0.55
N ILE A 512 3.37 -24.10 -0.69
CA ILE A 512 4.15 -25.26 -1.17
C ILE A 512 5.64 -24.88 -1.28
N ALA A 513 5.92 -23.71 -1.83
CA ALA A 513 7.29 -23.20 -1.96
C ALA A 513 7.94 -22.88 -0.59
N LEU A 514 7.21 -22.25 0.34
CA LEU A 514 7.70 -22.00 1.70
C LEU A 514 8.01 -23.31 2.45
N LYS A 515 7.15 -24.33 2.31
CA LYS A 515 7.42 -25.67 2.85
C LYS A 515 8.69 -26.24 2.24
N ALA A 516 8.86 -26.18 0.92
CA ALA A 516 10.03 -26.72 0.24
C ALA A 516 11.32 -26.04 0.71
N VAL A 517 11.36 -24.71 0.71
CA VAL A 517 12.52 -23.91 1.14
C VAL A 517 12.88 -24.21 2.59
N SER A 518 11.92 -24.14 3.52
CA SER A 518 12.19 -24.39 4.95
C SER A 518 12.58 -25.84 5.23
N ALA A 519 11.99 -26.82 4.54
CA ALA A 519 12.35 -28.23 4.69
C ALA A 519 13.79 -28.51 4.22
N ILE A 520 14.20 -27.95 3.09
CA ILE A 520 15.58 -28.07 2.57
C ILE A 520 16.54 -27.36 3.52
N ALA A 521 16.24 -26.13 3.95
CA ALA A 521 17.10 -25.36 4.83
C ALA A 521 17.30 -26.00 6.21
N ASN A 522 16.25 -26.65 6.75
CA ASN A 522 16.34 -27.40 8.01
C ASN A 522 17.25 -28.64 7.89
N GLN A 523 17.13 -29.39 6.80
CA GLN A 523 17.91 -30.61 6.59
C GLN A 523 19.37 -30.30 6.19
N LEU A 524 19.55 -29.38 5.25
CA LEU A 524 20.84 -29.01 4.66
C LEU A 524 21.23 -27.61 5.13
N ARG A 525 21.49 -27.47 6.43
CA ARG A 525 21.83 -26.16 7.03
C ARG A 525 22.99 -25.47 6.30
N GLY A 526 22.79 -24.20 5.97
CA GLY A 526 23.77 -23.38 5.24
C GLY A 526 23.89 -23.71 3.75
N PHE A 527 23.13 -24.68 3.22
CA PHE A 527 23.10 -24.94 1.79
C PHE A 527 22.30 -23.82 1.08
N PRO A 528 22.91 -23.09 0.12
CA PRO A 528 22.27 -21.97 -0.55
C PRO A 528 20.97 -22.32 -1.27
N ILE A 529 19.96 -21.47 -1.11
CA ILE A 529 18.64 -21.65 -1.74
C ILE A 529 18.23 -20.36 -2.45
N MET A 530 17.91 -20.48 -3.74
CA MET A 530 17.17 -19.47 -4.50
C MET A 530 15.68 -19.79 -4.43
N ALA A 531 14.88 -18.94 -3.79
CA ALA A 531 13.44 -19.18 -3.66
C ALA A 531 12.66 -18.73 -4.90
N THR A 532 11.64 -19.50 -5.29
CA THR A 532 10.61 -19.10 -6.27
C THR A 532 9.29 -19.75 -5.89
N GLY A 533 8.20 -18.99 -5.98
CA GLY A 533 6.84 -19.48 -5.77
C GLY A 533 5.99 -18.46 -5.03
N GLY A 534 5.33 -17.59 -5.79
CA GLY A 534 4.36 -16.63 -5.23
C GLY A 534 4.98 -15.50 -4.40
N ILE A 535 6.24 -15.12 -4.65
CA ILE A 535 6.82 -13.87 -4.11
C ILE A 535 6.21 -12.71 -4.89
N GLU A 536 5.58 -11.78 -4.20
CA GLU A 536 4.85 -10.65 -4.82
C GLU A 536 5.00 -9.32 -4.08
N SER A 537 5.77 -9.29 -2.99
CA SER A 537 6.02 -8.12 -2.15
C SER A 537 7.32 -8.29 -1.36
N ALA A 538 7.81 -7.21 -0.75
CA ALA A 538 8.92 -7.26 0.21
C ALA A 538 8.62 -8.17 1.42
N GLU A 539 7.40 -8.13 1.95
CA GLU A 539 6.97 -8.95 3.09
C GLU A 539 7.02 -10.45 2.76
N THR A 540 6.47 -10.83 1.60
CA THR A 540 6.49 -12.23 1.16
C THR A 540 7.91 -12.67 0.82
N GLY A 541 8.75 -11.78 0.28
CA GLY A 541 10.18 -12.00 0.12
C GLY A 541 10.91 -12.24 1.44
N LEU A 542 10.66 -11.40 2.45
CA LEU A 542 11.22 -11.54 3.79
C LEU A 542 10.80 -12.85 4.45
N ALA A 543 9.58 -13.34 4.20
CA ALA A 543 9.15 -14.66 4.67
C ALA A 543 10.03 -15.79 4.09
N PHE A 544 10.41 -15.73 2.81
CA PHE A 544 11.33 -16.70 2.21
C PHE A 544 12.76 -16.57 2.72
N LEU A 545 13.24 -15.35 2.97
CA LEU A 545 14.54 -15.13 3.63
C LEU A 545 14.52 -15.77 5.03
N ASN A 546 13.53 -15.46 5.86
CA ASN A 546 13.38 -16.06 7.18
C ASN A 546 13.24 -17.60 7.13
N ALA A 547 12.68 -18.14 6.03
CA ALA A 547 12.57 -19.58 5.79
C ALA A 547 13.88 -20.24 5.31
N GLY A 548 14.92 -19.48 5.01
CA GLY A 548 16.27 -19.99 4.70
C GLY A 548 16.77 -19.72 3.27
N ALA A 549 16.00 -19.00 2.43
CA ALA A 549 16.49 -18.59 1.12
C ALA A 549 17.46 -17.41 1.21
N SER A 550 18.37 -17.29 0.24
CA SER A 550 19.30 -16.16 0.14
C SER A 550 18.88 -15.13 -0.89
N VAL A 551 18.26 -15.57 -1.99
CA VAL A 551 17.75 -14.71 -3.07
C VAL A 551 16.37 -15.18 -3.54
N LEU A 552 15.64 -14.29 -4.21
CA LEU A 552 14.20 -14.33 -4.41
C LEU A 552 13.87 -14.14 -5.90
N GLN A 553 13.48 -15.22 -6.58
CA GLN A 553 13.06 -15.23 -7.97
C GLN A 553 11.55 -14.92 -8.10
N VAL A 554 11.21 -13.99 -9.01
CA VAL A 554 9.85 -13.49 -9.25
C VAL A 554 9.42 -13.75 -10.69
N CYS A 555 8.17 -14.18 -10.87
CA CYS A 555 7.54 -14.35 -12.19
C CYS A 555 6.12 -13.78 -12.20
N SER A 556 5.20 -14.44 -11.50
CA SER A 556 3.77 -14.17 -11.61
C SER A 556 3.37 -12.76 -11.15
N ALA A 557 4.11 -12.16 -10.21
CA ALA A 557 3.86 -10.79 -9.79
C ALA A 557 4.16 -9.79 -10.93
N VAL A 558 5.25 -10.00 -11.67
CA VAL A 558 5.56 -9.22 -12.89
C VAL A 558 4.53 -9.50 -13.99
N GLN A 559 4.00 -10.72 -14.10
CA GLN A 559 2.92 -11.02 -15.06
C GLN A 559 1.59 -10.33 -14.69
N ASN A 560 1.32 -10.14 -13.39
CA ASN A 560 0.18 -9.36 -12.91
C ASN A 560 0.37 -7.85 -13.12
N GLN A 561 1.61 -7.38 -13.24
CA GLN A 561 1.98 -5.97 -13.26
C GLN A 561 3.06 -5.71 -14.34
N ASP A 562 4.26 -5.27 -13.93
CA ASP A 562 5.38 -4.92 -14.80
C ASP A 562 6.70 -4.93 -14.00
N PHE A 563 7.80 -4.46 -14.59
CA PHE A 563 9.14 -4.51 -13.97
C PHE A 563 9.35 -3.49 -12.84
N SER A 564 8.55 -2.43 -12.73
CA SER A 564 8.72 -1.37 -11.72
C SER A 564 8.46 -1.85 -10.29
N VAL A 565 7.79 -3.00 -10.12
CA VAL A 565 7.52 -3.60 -8.80
C VAL A 565 8.78 -3.86 -7.97
N VAL A 566 9.97 -3.91 -8.59
CA VAL A 566 11.22 -4.03 -7.85
C VAL A 566 11.53 -2.82 -6.96
N GLU A 567 11.04 -1.63 -7.33
CA GLU A 567 11.17 -0.43 -6.51
C GLU A 567 10.39 -0.59 -5.18
N ASP A 568 9.15 -1.08 -5.27
CA ASP A 568 8.33 -1.46 -4.11
C ASP A 568 9.02 -2.56 -3.28
N TYR A 569 9.59 -3.57 -3.93
CA TYR A 569 10.25 -4.67 -3.22
C TYR A 569 11.50 -4.20 -2.46
N CYS A 570 12.30 -3.34 -3.07
CA CYS A 570 13.51 -2.81 -2.44
C CYS A 570 13.17 -1.85 -1.31
N THR A 571 12.28 -0.87 -1.54
CA THR A 571 11.88 0.10 -0.50
C THR A 571 11.13 -0.58 0.65
N GLY A 572 10.24 -1.52 0.35
CA GLY A 572 9.56 -2.33 1.36
C GLY A 572 10.50 -3.19 2.19
N LEU A 573 11.54 -3.81 1.58
CA LEU A 573 12.50 -4.62 2.33
C LEU A 573 13.36 -3.75 3.24
N ARG A 574 13.83 -2.59 2.74
CA ARG A 574 14.53 -1.59 3.54
C ARG A 574 13.70 -1.16 4.75
N ALA A 575 12.43 -0.83 4.52
CA ALA A 575 11.51 -0.44 5.60
C ALA A 575 11.34 -1.56 6.63
N LEU A 576 11.11 -2.80 6.20
CA LEU A 576 10.95 -3.94 7.11
C LEU A 576 12.20 -4.21 7.97
N LEU A 577 13.40 -4.06 7.40
CA LEU A 577 14.65 -4.20 8.15
C LEU A 577 14.85 -3.00 9.11
N TYR A 578 14.62 -1.77 8.64
CA TYR A 578 14.73 -0.56 9.45
C TYR A 578 13.80 -0.61 10.68
N LEU A 579 12.53 -0.98 10.47
CA LEU A 579 11.52 -1.01 11.52
C LEU A 579 11.80 -2.07 12.59
N ARG A 580 12.49 -3.17 12.27
CA ARG A 580 12.96 -4.14 13.27
C ARG A 580 13.96 -3.54 14.27
N ALA A 581 14.68 -2.50 13.89
CA ALA A 581 15.60 -1.76 14.77
C ALA A 581 14.93 -0.58 15.50
N ALA A 582 13.73 -0.17 15.08
CA ALA A 582 12.97 0.93 15.68
C ALA A 582 12.27 0.48 16.98
N LYS A 583 12.86 0.79 18.13
CA LYS A 583 12.35 0.36 19.45
C LYS A 583 10.96 0.90 19.75
N SER A 584 10.67 2.14 19.32
CA SER A 584 9.35 2.74 19.51
C SER A 584 8.23 2.03 18.74
N LEU A 585 8.58 1.19 17.75
CA LEU A 585 7.64 0.52 16.84
C LEU A 585 7.66 -1.02 17.00
N LYS A 586 8.24 -1.54 18.08
CA LYS A 586 8.40 -2.99 18.33
C LYS A 586 7.11 -3.83 18.28
N ASP A 587 5.96 -3.19 18.53
CA ASP A 587 4.65 -3.85 18.59
C ASP A 587 3.94 -3.85 17.22
N TRP A 588 4.57 -3.29 16.19
CA TRP A 588 4.07 -3.33 14.81
C TRP A 588 4.38 -4.69 14.17
N ASP A 589 3.49 -5.13 13.29
CA ASP A 589 3.76 -6.29 12.42
C ASP A 589 4.31 -5.80 11.07
N GLY A 590 5.64 -5.75 10.99
CA GLY A 590 6.33 -5.17 9.83
C GLY A 590 6.00 -3.69 9.68
N GLN A 591 5.29 -3.33 8.61
CA GLN A 591 4.83 -1.96 8.34
C GLN A 591 3.40 -1.68 8.84
N SER A 592 2.75 -2.66 9.49
CA SER A 592 1.38 -2.53 9.97
C SER A 592 1.36 -2.10 11.44
N PRO A 593 0.78 -0.93 11.78
CA PRO A 593 0.58 -0.54 13.18
C PRO A 593 -0.41 -1.49 13.87
N PRO A 594 -0.35 -1.60 15.21
CA PRO A 594 -1.41 -2.25 15.98
C PRO A 594 -2.78 -1.70 15.60
N VAL A 595 -3.72 -2.60 15.33
CA VAL A 595 -5.07 -2.21 14.91
C VAL A 595 -5.81 -1.61 16.10
N GLU A 596 -6.13 -0.31 16.01
CA GLU A 596 -6.98 0.36 16.99
C GLU A 596 -8.45 0.01 16.80
N LYS A 597 -9.23 -0.01 17.89
CA LYS A 597 -10.69 -0.17 17.83
C LYS A 597 -11.32 0.88 16.91
N HIS A 598 -11.94 0.43 15.83
CA HIS A 598 -12.47 1.31 14.80
C HIS A 598 -13.80 0.84 14.23
N GLN A 599 -14.53 1.77 13.60
CA GLN A 599 -15.58 1.45 12.65
C GLN A 599 -15.33 2.20 11.34
N LYS A 600 -15.34 1.46 10.22
CA LYS A 600 -15.00 1.99 8.89
C LYS A 600 -13.63 2.71 8.84
N GLY A 601 -12.65 2.20 9.58
CA GLY A 601 -11.31 2.80 9.70
C GLY A 601 -11.23 4.06 10.56
N LYS A 602 -12.32 4.47 11.23
CA LYS A 602 -12.33 5.63 12.13
C LYS A 602 -12.24 5.19 13.60
N PRO A 603 -11.32 5.76 14.40
CA PRO A 603 -11.25 5.50 15.84
C PRO A 603 -12.57 5.83 16.54
N LEU A 604 -12.89 5.06 17.58
CA LEU A 604 -14.14 5.22 18.32
C LEU A 604 -13.98 6.19 19.50
N LEU A 605 -14.94 7.14 19.61
CA LEU A 605 -15.05 8.02 20.78
C LEU A 605 -15.51 7.25 22.03
N LEU A 606 -16.48 6.35 21.84
CA LEU A 606 -17.01 5.49 22.89
C LEU A 606 -16.57 4.05 22.64
N LYS A 607 -15.87 3.47 23.62
CA LYS A 607 -15.38 2.08 23.62
C LYS A 607 -16.12 1.30 24.70
N ASP A 608 -16.33 0.01 24.47
CA ASP A 608 -16.84 -0.98 25.41
C ASP A 608 -18.25 -0.64 25.96
N VAL A 609 -19.08 0.01 25.14
CA VAL A 609 -20.45 0.41 25.53
C VAL A 609 -21.50 -0.65 25.24
N GLY A 610 -21.16 -1.74 24.55
CA GLY A 610 -22.07 -2.86 24.26
C GLY A 610 -23.24 -2.51 23.32
N LEU A 611 -23.13 -1.42 22.55
CA LEU A 611 -24.16 -0.96 21.62
C LEU A 611 -23.69 -1.15 20.16
N PRO A 612 -24.43 -1.89 19.32
CA PRO A 612 -24.14 -1.99 17.88
C PRO A 612 -24.31 -0.67 17.12
N HIS A 613 -23.76 -0.61 15.90
CA HIS A 613 -23.75 0.59 15.05
C HIS A 613 -24.98 0.74 14.12
N PHE A 614 -26.12 0.12 14.46
CA PHE A 614 -27.35 0.17 13.64
C PHE A 614 -28.62 0.40 14.48
N GLY A 615 -29.72 0.74 13.80
CA GLY A 615 -31.05 0.85 14.40
C GLY A 615 -31.14 1.79 15.62
N ASN A 616 -31.93 1.40 16.61
CA ASN A 616 -32.10 2.16 17.85
C ASN A 616 -30.81 2.27 18.67
N TYR A 617 -29.92 1.26 18.58
CA TYR A 617 -28.61 1.28 19.25
C TYR A 617 -27.73 2.40 18.70
N ARG A 618 -27.73 2.63 17.39
CA ARG A 618 -27.03 3.78 16.79
C ARG A 618 -27.55 5.11 17.34
N GLY A 619 -28.86 5.26 17.49
CA GLY A 619 -29.45 6.46 18.10
C GLY A 619 -29.00 6.65 19.56
N ALA A 620 -28.97 5.58 20.34
CA ALA A 620 -28.47 5.59 21.72
C ALA A 620 -26.97 5.94 21.78
N ARG A 621 -26.15 5.37 20.88
CA ARG A 621 -24.72 5.73 20.75
C ARG A 621 -24.54 7.21 20.44
N THR A 622 -25.24 7.72 19.43
CA THR A 622 -25.17 9.13 19.04
C THR A 622 -25.57 10.06 20.19
N LYS A 623 -26.55 9.68 21.02
CA LYS A 623 -26.90 10.42 22.23
C LYS A 623 -25.74 10.44 23.23
N LEU A 624 -25.15 9.28 23.53
CA LEU A 624 -24.01 9.18 24.45
C LEU A 624 -22.78 9.95 23.93
N GLU A 625 -22.51 9.89 22.63
CA GLU A 625 -21.41 10.62 21.98
C GLU A 625 -21.64 12.13 22.13
N LYS A 626 -22.87 12.61 21.87
CA LYS A 626 -23.25 14.01 22.08
C LYS A 626 -23.10 14.44 23.55
N ASP A 627 -23.56 13.62 24.50
CA ASP A 627 -23.44 13.90 25.93
C ASP A 627 -21.97 13.93 26.38
N THR A 628 -21.12 13.08 25.80
CA THR A 628 -19.68 13.05 26.06
C THR A 628 -19.01 14.31 25.54
N LEU A 629 -19.25 14.66 24.27
CA LEU A 629 -18.70 15.87 23.65
C LEU A 629 -19.19 17.15 24.34
N ALA A 630 -20.41 17.17 24.87
CA ALA A 630 -20.92 18.29 25.66
C ALA A 630 -20.15 18.49 26.97
N LYS A 631 -19.61 17.43 27.58
CA LYS A 631 -18.84 17.47 28.82
C LYS A 631 -17.35 17.73 28.58
N SER A 632 -16.75 17.06 27.61
CA SER A 632 -15.30 17.14 27.32
C SER A 632 -14.92 18.26 26.36
N GLY A 633 -15.92 18.83 25.67
CA GLY A 633 -15.71 19.65 24.48
C GLY A 633 -15.37 18.80 23.24
N PRO A 634 -15.43 19.39 22.04
CA PRO A 634 -15.15 18.70 20.78
C PRO A 634 -13.66 18.45 20.51
N VAL A 635 -12.78 18.92 21.40
CA VAL A 635 -11.33 18.89 21.23
C VAL A 635 -10.70 18.22 22.45
N PRO A 636 -9.81 17.22 22.26
CA PRO A 636 -9.09 16.58 23.36
C PRO A 636 -8.37 17.61 24.25
N VAL A 637 -8.35 17.36 25.56
CA VAL A 637 -7.74 18.24 26.56
C VAL A 637 -6.21 18.16 26.53
N GLU A 638 -5.65 17.01 26.14
CA GLU A 638 -4.21 16.80 26.02
C GLU A 638 -3.77 16.94 24.56
N SER A 639 -3.00 17.99 24.27
CA SER A 639 -2.31 18.11 22.99
C SER A 639 -0.89 17.62 23.15
N VAL A 640 -0.68 16.30 23.01
CA VAL A 640 0.67 15.82 22.72
C VAL A 640 0.93 16.22 21.27
N PHE A 641 1.71 17.28 21.07
CA PHE A 641 2.23 17.58 19.74
C PHE A 641 2.95 16.33 19.25
N ALA A 642 2.70 15.90 18.00
CA ALA A 642 3.24 14.65 17.49
C ALA A 642 4.74 14.55 17.79
N THR A 643 5.12 13.59 18.63
CA THR A 643 6.52 13.32 18.91
C THR A 643 7.12 12.68 17.67
N ARG A 644 8.21 13.24 17.15
CA ARG A 644 8.93 12.60 16.05
C ARG A 644 9.35 11.18 16.51
N PRO A 645 9.16 10.15 15.67
CA PRO A 645 9.65 8.81 15.98
C PRO A 645 11.18 8.81 16.07
N ASP A 646 11.76 7.64 16.39
CA ASP A 646 13.22 7.44 16.43
C ASP A 646 13.88 7.93 15.13
N MET A 647 14.53 9.10 15.18
CA MET A 647 15.17 9.75 14.03
C MET A 647 16.47 9.05 13.59
N SER A 648 16.97 8.15 14.43
CA SER A 648 18.14 7.31 14.18
C SER A 648 17.96 5.98 14.90
N VAL A 649 17.91 4.89 14.15
CA VAL A 649 17.95 3.53 14.69
C VAL A 649 19.38 3.00 14.62
N SER A 650 19.80 2.21 15.60
CA SER A 650 21.08 1.48 15.58
C SER A 650 20.85 0.02 15.19
N ASP A 651 21.86 -0.63 14.62
CA ASP A 651 21.88 -2.09 14.44
C ASP A 651 20.76 -2.63 13.51
N VAL A 652 20.51 -1.95 12.39
CA VAL A 652 19.59 -2.45 11.36
C VAL A 652 20.08 -3.81 10.85
N PRO A 653 19.27 -4.88 10.92
CA PRO A 653 19.68 -6.20 10.47
C PRO A 653 19.91 -6.21 8.96
N THR A 654 20.98 -6.84 8.51
CA THR A 654 21.24 -7.07 7.09
C THR A 654 20.35 -8.20 6.57
N VAL A 655 20.30 -8.38 5.24
CA VAL A 655 19.64 -9.56 4.64
C VAL A 655 20.25 -10.85 5.20
N LYS A 656 21.57 -10.91 5.39
CA LYS A 656 22.24 -12.09 5.94
C LYS A 656 21.76 -12.44 7.35
N ASP A 657 21.49 -11.45 8.19
CA ASP A 657 21.09 -11.66 9.59
C ASP A 657 19.67 -12.24 9.72
N VAL A 658 18.83 -12.04 8.70
CA VAL A 658 17.44 -12.53 8.73
C VAL A 658 17.26 -13.91 8.09
N ILE A 659 18.24 -14.39 7.32
CA ILE A 659 18.17 -15.68 6.63
C ILE A 659 18.00 -16.82 7.65
N GLY A 660 16.94 -17.62 7.48
CA GLY A 660 16.69 -18.82 8.28
C GLY A 660 16.22 -18.55 9.72
N THR A 661 15.96 -17.28 10.09
CA THR A 661 15.56 -16.94 11.47
C THR A 661 14.22 -17.57 11.90
N ALA A 662 13.37 -18.01 10.97
CA ALA A 662 12.13 -18.71 11.28
C ALA A 662 12.30 -20.22 11.50
N LEU A 663 13.41 -20.83 11.06
CA LEU A 663 13.62 -22.27 11.08
C LEU A 663 13.45 -22.93 12.46
N PRO A 664 13.94 -22.36 13.58
CA PRO A 664 13.74 -22.95 14.92
C PRO A 664 12.28 -23.08 15.34
N ARG A 665 11.36 -22.37 14.68
CA ARG A 665 9.91 -22.41 14.96
C ARG A 665 9.17 -23.45 14.11
N ILE A 666 9.87 -24.17 13.24
CA ILE A 666 9.29 -25.14 12.29
C ILE A 666 9.81 -26.53 12.65
N GLY A 667 8.92 -27.38 13.15
CA GLY A 667 9.29 -28.73 13.59
C GLY A 667 8.12 -29.72 13.56
N PRO A 668 8.35 -30.98 13.98
CA PRO A 668 7.31 -32.00 14.04
C PRO A 668 6.20 -31.63 15.02
N TYR A 669 4.98 -32.08 14.73
CA TYR A 669 3.80 -31.81 15.55
C TYR A 669 3.98 -32.14 17.04
N VAL A 670 4.66 -33.24 17.34
CA VAL A 670 4.87 -33.72 18.71
C VAL A 670 5.75 -32.81 19.57
N THR A 671 6.43 -31.83 18.96
CA THR A 671 7.21 -30.81 19.67
C THR A 671 6.39 -29.59 20.07
N LEU A 672 5.12 -29.51 19.64
CA LEU A 672 4.22 -28.41 19.96
C LEU A 672 3.57 -28.64 21.34
N ASP A 673 3.63 -27.62 22.20
CA ASP A 673 3.03 -27.68 23.53
C ASP A 673 1.49 -27.67 23.44
N ASN A 674 0.88 -28.82 23.69
CA ASN A 674 -0.58 -29.00 23.65
C ASN A 674 -1.29 -28.52 24.93
N GLN A 675 -0.54 -28.05 25.93
CA GLN A 675 -1.07 -27.48 27.17
C GLN A 675 -1.25 -25.96 27.06
N GLN A 676 -0.44 -25.28 26.25
CA GLN A 676 -0.55 -23.85 25.97
C GLN A 676 -1.66 -23.53 24.96
N GLN A 677 -2.91 -23.86 25.32
CA GLN A 677 -4.08 -23.62 24.47
C GLN A 677 -4.52 -22.16 24.48
N LYS A 678 -5.21 -21.76 23.40
CA LYS A 678 -5.82 -20.44 23.23
C LYS A 678 -7.33 -20.55 23.07
N VAL A 679 -8.04 -19.46 23.31
CA VAL A 679 -9.46 -19.28 23.00
C VAL A 679 -9.65 -18.00 22.17
N ALA A 680 -10.75 -17.93 21.43
CA ALA A 680 -11.09 -16.74 20.67
C ALA A 680 -11.73 -15.67 21.59
N LEU A 681 -11.32 -14.42 21.42
CA LEU A 681 -11.92 -13.25 22.04
C LEU A 681 -12.41 -12.33 20.92
N ILE A 682 -13.65 -11.85 21.00
CA ILE A 682 -14.24 -10.95 20.01
C ILE A 682 -14.35 -9.56 20.61
N ASP A 683 -13.88 -8.55 19.87
CA ASP A 683 -14.08 -7.14 20.18
C ASP A 683 -15.43 -6.66 19.64
N ASP A 684 -16.36 -6.37 20.56
CA ASP A 684 -17.72 -5.92 20.24
C ASP A 684 -17.77 -4.56 19.54
N ASP A 685 -16.77 -3.70 19.77
CA ASP A 685 -16.72 -2.38 19.16
C ASP A 685 -16.26 -2.45 17.69
N MET A 686 -15.40 -3.42 17.36
CA MET A 686 -14.92 -3.65 15.99
C MET A 686 -15.88 -4.52 15.17
N CYS A 687 -16.74 -5.28 15.83
CA CYS A 687 -17.69 -6.18 15.20
C CYS A 687 -18.65 -5.43 14.26
N ILE A 688 -18.87 -6.00 13.07
CA ILE A 688 -19.87 -5.51 12.09
C ILE A 688 -21.11 -6.41 12.00
N ASN A 689 -21.31 -7.26 13.01
CA ASN A 689 -22.54 -8.04 13.21
C ASN A 689 -22.89 -9.03 12.09
N CYS A 690 -21.90 -9.48 11.30
CA CYS A 690 -22.14 -10.36 10.14
C CYS A 690 -22.49 -11.82 10.49
N GLY A 691 -22.23 -12.27 11.72
CA GLY A 691 -22.50 -13.64 12.17
C GLY A 691 -21.60 -14.73 11.57
N LYS A 692 -20.57 -14.39 10.77
CA LYS A 692 -19.69 -15.39 10.14
C LYS A 692 -18.95 -16.27 11.14
N CYS A 693 -18.44 -15.69 12.24
CA CYS A 693 -17.81 -16.44 13.31
C CYS A 693 -18.76 -17.48 13.93
N TYR A 694 -20.00 -17.09 14.17
CA TYR A 694 -21.07 -17.96 14.69
C TYR A 694 -21.37 -19.11 13.72
N MET A 695 -21.66 -18.80 12.45
CA MET A 695 -21.96 -19.81 11.43
C MET A 695 -20.82 -20.82 11.27
N THR A 696 -19.57 -20.35 11.18
CA THR A 696 -18.41 -21.23 11.04
C THR A 696 -18.17 -22.07 12.30
N CYS A 697 -18.39 -21.54 13.50
CA CYS A 697 -18.26 -22.33 14.72
C CYS A 697 -19.37 -23.39 14.83
N ASN A 698 -20.56 -23.10 14.32
CA ASN A 698 -21.67 -24.05 14.36
C ASN A 698 -21.50 -25.19 13.36
N ASP A 699 -21.24 -24.88 12.10
CA ASP A 699 -21.30 -25.88 11.03
C ASP A 699 -19.92 -26.44 10.68
N SER A 700 -18.86 -25.91 11.29
CA SER A 700 -17.47 -26.35 11.06
C SER A 700 -16.63 -26.34 12.34
N GLY A 701 -17.25 -26.25 13.51
CA GLY A 701 -16.56 -26.14 14.79
C GLY A 701 -17.27 -26.85 15.93
N TYR A 702 -17.42 -26.14 17.05
CA TYR A 702 -17.78 -26.70 18.35
C TYR A 702 -19.02 -26.03 18.97
N GLN A 703 -19.79 -25.27 18.17
CA GLN A 703 -21.00 -24.55 18.61
C GLN A 703 -20.73 -23.67 19.85
N ALA A 704 -19.51 -23.15 19.96
CA ALA A 704 -19.00 -22.43 21.12
C ALA A 704 -19.23 -20.91 21.05
N ILE A 705 -20.05 -20.45 20.10
CA ILE A 705 -20.38 -19.03 19.93
C ILE A 705 -21.89 -18.88 20.01
N SER A 706 -22.37 -17.99 20.86
CA SER A 706 -23.75 -17.53 20.88
C SER A 706 -23.90 -16.28 20.01
N PHE A 707 -25.07 -16.07 19.41
CA PHE A 707 -25.33 -14.90 18.58
C PHE A 707 -26.66 -14.25 19.00
N SER A 708 -26.58 -13.02 19.50
CA SER A 708 -27.74 -12.28 20.01
C SER A 708 -28.76 -12.00 18.90
N ARG A 709 -30.04 -12.27 19.16
CA ARG A 709 -31.13 -11.98 18.20
C ARG A 709 -31.41 -10.48 18.05
N ASP A 710 -31.17 -9.71 19.10
CA ASP A 710 -31.51 -8.29 19.12
C ASP A 710 -30.34 -7.40 18.73
N THR A 711 -29.13 -7.73 19.20
CA THR A 711 -27.92 -6.93 18.95
C THR A 711 -27.06 -7.48 17.82
N HIS A 712 -27.28 -8.73 17.41
CA HIS A 712 -26.42 -9.44 16.45
C HIS A 712 -24.93 -9.40 16.86
N GLN A 713 -24.65 -9.35 18.16
CA GLN A 713 -23.30 -9.49 18.69
C GLN A 713 -23.01 -10.97 18.99
N PRO A 714 -21.88 -11.50 18.52
CA PRO A 714 -21.43 -12.85 18.86
C PRO A 714 -20.71 -12.86 20.22
N LYS A 715 -20.93 -13.89 21.04
CA LYS A 715 -20.20 -14.10 22.29
C LYS A 715 -19.65 -15.51 22.36
N VAL A 716 -18.33 -15.62 22.58
CA VAL A 716 -17.63 -16.89 22.73
C VAL A 716 -17.90 -17.48 24.11
N ASN A 717 -18.26 -18.76 24.17
CA ASN A 717 -18.22 -19.54 25.40
C ASN A 717 -16.81 -20.15 25.54
N GLU A 718 -16.00 -19.63 26.46
CA GLU A 718 -14.61 -20.06 26.66
C GLU A 718 -14.48 -21.52 27.08
N ASP A 719 -15.48 -22.05 27.79
CA ASP A 719 -15.50 -23.44 28.22
C ASP A 719 -15.62 -24.40 27.04
N ASP A 720 -16.38 -23.99 26.03
CA ASP A 720 -16.62 -24.77 24.82
C ASP A 720 -15.63 -24.48 23.70
N CYS A 721 -15.03 -23.30 23.69
CA CYS A 721 -14.09 -22.85 22.66
C CYS A 721 -12.81 -23.68 22.72
N THR A 722 -12.42 -24.30 21.61
CA THR A 722 -11.22 -25.15 21.54
C THR A 722 -9.99 -24.43 20.98
N GLY A 723 -10.10 -23.15 20.62
CA GLY A 723 -9.01 -22.42 20.00
C GLY A 723 -8.70 -22.80 18.55
N CYS A 724 -9.62 -23.47 17.84
CA CYS A 724 -9.38 -23.92 16.45
C CYS A 724 -9.13 -22.79 15.43
N THR A 725 -9.36 -21.53 15.82
CA THR A 725 -9.03 -20.32 15.05
C THR A 725 -9.90 -20.11 13.79
N LEU A 726 -10.83 -21.00 13.45
CA LEU A 726 -11.68 -20.82 12.25
C LEU A 726 -12.51 -19.53 12.27
N CYS A 727 -13.03 -19.12 13.43
CA CYS A 727 -13.80 -17.88 13.55
C CYS A 727 -12.96 -16.64 13.24
N TYR A 728 -11.71 -16.60 13.71
CA TYR A 728 -10.73 -15.57 13.36
C TYR A 728 -10.48 -15.54 11.85
N SER A 729 -10.19 -16.70 11.25
CA SER A 729 -9.83 -16.81 9.82
C SER A 729 -10.92 -16.39 8.84
N VAL A 730 -12.18 -16.35 9.25
CA VAL A 730 -13.32 -15.94 8.41
C VAL A 730 -13.87 -14.55 8.76
N CYS A 731 -13.33 -13.91 9.81
CA CYS A 731 -13.75 -12.58 10.22
C CYS A 731 -13.37 -11.56 9.13
N PRO A 732 -14.31 -10.71 8.66
CA PRO A 732 -13.99 -9.72 7.64
C PRO A 732 -13.26 -8.48 8.18
N ILE A 733 -13.12 -8.37 9.51
CA ILE A 733 -12.47 -7.23 10.17
C ILE A 733 -11.16 -7.73 10.79
N PRO A 734 -9.99 -7.28 10.29
CA PRO A 734 -8.69 -7.62 10.87
C PRO A 734 -8.66 -7.32 12.37
N GLU A 735 -8.08 -8.23 13.16
CA GLU A 735 -7.94 -8.12 14.62
C GLU A 735 -9.22 -7.94 15.46
N CYS A 736 -10.42 -7.95 14.84
CA CYS A 736 -11.68 -7.94 15.61
C CYS A 736 -11.86 -9.20 16.46
N ILE A 737 -11.27 -10.32 16.01
CA ILE A 737 -11.14 -11.52 16.83
C ILE A 737 -9.66 -11.68 17.15
N GLN A 738 -9.33 -12.08 18.37
CA GLN A 738 -7.96 -12.37 18.79
C GLN A 738 -7.89 -13.74 19.45
N MET A 739 -6.74 -14.40 19.32
CA MET A 739 -6.48 -15.69 19.97
C MET A 739 -5.67 -15.47 21.25
N VAL A 740 -6.36 -15.47 22.39
CA VAL A 740 -5.78 -15.20 23.71
C VAL A 740 -5.49 -16.50 24.48
N PRO A 741 -4.50 -16.55 25.38
CA PRO A 741 -4.25 -17.72 26.22
C PRO A 741 -5.50 -18.14 27.00
N ARG A 742 -5.79 -19.45 27.05
CA ARG A 742 -6.88 -19.99 27.87
C ARG A 742 -6.55 -19.79 29.35
N THR A 743 -7.45 -19.17 30.10
CA THR A 743 -7.31 -19.03 31.56
C THR A 743 -7.82 -20.27 32.30
N GLY A 744 -7.19 -20.61 33.43
CA GLY A 744 -7.58 -21.74 34.27
C GLY A 744 -6.79 -23.03 34.01
N ALA A 745 -7.24 -24.14 34.59
CA ALA A 745 -6.59 -25.44 34.43
C ALA A 745 -6.74 -25.97 33.00
N TRP A 746 -5.75 -26.74 32.54
CA TRP A 746 -5.84 -27.47 31.27
C TRP A 746 -7.09 -28.35 31.26
N LYS A 747 -7.86 -28.29 30.17
CA LYS A 747 -9.07 -29.08 30.00
C LYS A 747 -8.82 -30.19 28.98
N PRO A 748 -9.17 -31.44 29.29
CA PRO A 748 -9.05 -32.52 28.32
C PRO A 748 -9.94 -32.24 27.10
N PRO A 749 -9.52 -32.68 25.90
CA PRO A 749 -10.33 -32.56 24.71
C PRO A 749 -11.71 -33.22 24.90
N LYS A 750 -12.76 -32.62 24.33
CA LYS A 750 -14.11 -33.22 24.36
C LYS A 750 -14.10 -34.56 23.59
N ARG A 751 -14.15 -35.68 24.30
CA ARG A 751 -14.08 -37.04 23.72
C ARG A 751 -15.43 -37.59 23.25
N GLY A 752 -16.54 -36.90 23.54
CA GLY A 752 -17.91 -37.39 23.32
C GLY A 752 -18.31 -38.43 24.36
N VAL A 753 -17.56 -39.54 24.44
CA VAL A 753 -17.66 -40.57 25.49
C VAL A 753 -16.36 -40.61 26.28
N LEU A 754 -16.43 -40.75 27.61
CA LEU A 754 -15.24 -40.84 28.45
C LEU A 754 -14.40 -42.06 28.04
N PRO A 755 -13.10 -41.89 27.76
CA PRO A 755 -12.24 -43.00 27.44
C PRO A 755 -11.96 -43.83 28.72
N GLN A 756 -11.68 -45.12 28.56
CA GLN A 756 -11.25 -45.98 29.68
C GLN A 756 -9.92 -45.52 30.28
N PHE A 757 -9.09 -44.84 29.47
CA PHE A 757 -7.81 -44.26 29.86
C PHE A 757 -7.61 -42.94 29.10
N GLU A 758 -7.23 -41.89 29.80
CA GLU A 758 -6.84 -40.62 29.19
C GLU A 758 -5.36 -40.72 28.80
N PRO A 759 -5.01 -40.77 27.50
CA PRO A 759 -3.61 -40.79 27.11
C PRO A 759 -2.92 -39.53 27.63
N GLY A 760 -1.96 -39.70 28.52
CA GLY A 760 -1.08 -38.63 28.96
C GLY A 760 -0.40 -37.99 27.77
N THR A 761 -0.04 -36.71 27.88
CA THR A 761 0.77 -36.06 26.84
C THR A 761 2.14 -36.73 26.82
N PRO A 762 2.58 -37.31 25.68
CA PRO A 762 3.94 -37.86 25.59
C PRO A 762 4.95 -36.76 25.87
N LYS A 763 5.89 -36.99 26.78
CA LYS A 763 7.04 -36.08 26.96
C LYS A 763 7.98 -36.26 25.77
N VAL A 764 7.71 -35.59 24.65
CA VAL A 764 8.70 -35.50 23.58
C VAL A 764 9.68 -34.39 23.97
N VAL A 765 10.89 -34.79 24.35
CA VAL A 765 11.86 -33.86 24.96
C VAL A 765 12.71 -33.20 23.89
N ARG A 766 13.02 -33.86 22.75
CA ARG A 766 13.94 -33.35 21.71
C ARG A 766 13.64 -33.92 20.33
N VAL A 767 14.18 -33.29 19.29
CA VAL A 767 14.31 -33.82 17.93
C VAL A 767 15.78 -34.11 17.65
N ASP A 768 16.08 -35.21 16.96
CA ASP A 768 17.45 -35.55 16.56
C ASP A 768 17.96 -34.65 15.41
N THR A 769 19.20 -34.86 14.98
CA THR A 769 19.83 -34.10 13.88
C THR A 769 19.16 -34.29 12.52
N GLN A 770 18.27 -35.27 12.38
CA GLN A 770 17.51 -35.59 11.17
C GLN A 770 16.05 -35.09 11.27
N GLY A 771 15.67 -34.49 12.40
CA GLY A 771 14.34 -33.97 12.67
C GLY A 771 13.33 -35.01 13.17
N TYR A 772 13.79 -36.21 13.58
CA TYR A 772 12.92 -37.22 14.17
C TYR A 772 12.71 -36.97 15.67
N PRO A 773 11.49 -37.17 16.19
CA PRO A 773 11.23 -37.04 17.61
C PRO A 773 12.00 -38.08 18.43
N ILE A 774 12.70 -37.61 19.47
CA ILE A 774 13.25 -38.47 20.52
C ILE A 774 12.23 -38.49 21.66
N ILE A 775 11.60 -39.64 21.84
CA ILE A 775 10.71 -39.90 22.97
C ILE A 775 11.60 -40.16 24.19
N ASP A 776 11.40 -39.42 25.29
CA ASP A 776 12.05 -39.75 26.55
C ASP A 776 11.40 -41.03 27.10
N GLU A 777 12.21 -42.07 27.32
CA GLU A 777 11.75 -43.37 27.83
C GLU A 777 11.40 -43.34 29.34
N ASN A 778 11.42 -42.15 29.98
CA ASN A 778 11.11 -41.95 31.41
C ASN A 778 9.71 -41.41 31.73
#